data_AF-T0J0J7-F1
#
_entry.id   AF-T0J0J7-F1
#
_cell.length_a   1.000
_cell.length_b   1.000
_cell.length_c   1.000
_cell.angle_alpha   90.00
_cell.angle_beta   90.00
_cell.angle_gamma   90.00
#
_symmetry.space_group_name_H-M   'P 1'
#
loop_
_entity.id
_entity.type
_entity.pdbx_description
1 polymer ?
#
loop_
_entity_poly.entity_id
_entity_poly.type
_entity_poly.pdbx_seq_one_letter_code
_entity_poly.pdbx_strand_id
1 'polypeptide(L)'
;MCSPGHGPISFDDDHEYVPCLIGAPARSMALTDNGIPGEITIDYGTIGLRLSADMRNAHWPGFDFDGYPCRLMWGEYGAPLSSYKHIPAGRVGSMSVAADMANAQLPLLGPEAELKKEVLKASYAGTGAAESLSDFKGQLKPFAIGFVENIEPPMIDMEYLVYQYHGYGRTEDVVAVYENALTLGAAKYTVATYEELIGLTAEQLPPGTWAKAPAVGMYRLGAEPIGKMTADVIGATDRGQPLTSFGAIAGWMLREIAGIPADMIDMEGAKALDRDFPHTWGNYLDSRDKPEDDSDPAISVGDFLREAASHLAAYVFPDRDGIWRFGRNVSSKTPIMLRQSKASTPIVLSVAMPATATRAHKVRVGGRRCFSTHSDDEISSALKDAVDEAVHGVGQKIDEVQAGVDDIRKNFKSLVLPALVEPIADLKELNLKYGDAIGKAQGALHRENHIAITALGTRVDENGNLVAEQITQLTSRVKNGEATVEAGFKNVRETIAGLDFASASEVTQMIAEYGENVSAAFVEERRVRAEDDKALAESITDMGVRVGDAEGKISELERIVLTPDEGTAESIRELGIKIETETSNREAAIRGVERAYVDADLVLAEADRTLSASIFDATNGNSIVSIINRHAQTQVDANGARAQEINALQTRLNSTNGASYEQNVQLISNINGLMSSQVTFKVQTEVNGTKVVGGLGIINQNGYVDTAFTTDAFSIWTPSGKTPLLTLDGNALRVNTAIMQNAIISGAQITDASIGTLKVAGGAISANQGANGVDTFVAANGSADFLTTGFMTIGDGFYGSGSVEVDFTIDATQAYDASCKIQLWVDTGAGYALAEEKTFGITTDNGNTYSRTGADISTIVTGAQVRVIARVISGAFTPRSVARSQYIRDINMKLIGMKR
;
A
#
# COMPACT_ATOMS: atom_id res chain seq x y z
N MET A 1 -24.25 16.95 61.95
CA MET A 1 -24.85 18.30 61.85
C MET A 1 -26.29 18.12 61.39
N CYS A 2 -27.25 18.86 61.92
CA CYS A 2 -28.67 18.83 61.51
C CYS A 2 -29.26 20.24 61.36
N SER A 3 -30.49 20.35 60.87
CA SER A 3 -31.16 21.62 60.55
C SER A 3 -31.63 22.40 61.78
N PRO A 4 -31.81 23.74 61.68
CA PRO A 4 -32.14 24.59 62.81
C PRO A 4 -33.64 24.51 63.13
N GLY A 5 -34.01 24.73 64.39
CA GLY A 5 -35.40 24.58 64.85
C GLY A 5 -35.74 23.16 65.32
N HIS A 6 -34.79 22.23 65.21
CA HIS A 6 -34.86 20.87 65.75
C HIS A 6 -33.89 20.74 66.94
N GLY A 7 -34.24 19.88 67.91
CA GLY A 7 -33.34 19.55 69.02
C GLY A 7 -32.13 18.71 68.55
N PRO A 8 -31.11 18.53 69.40
CA PRO A 8 -30.02 17.60 69.10
C PRO A 8 -30.59 16.20 68.82
N ILE A 9 -30.07 15.54 67.79
CA ILE A 9 -30.50 14.20 67.39
C ILE A 9 -29.39 13.22 67.77
N SER A 10 -29.61 12.37 68.76
CA SER A 10 -28.65 11.34 69.17
C SER A 10 -28.42 10.36 68.00
N PHE A 11 -27.15 10.11 67.70
CA PHE A 11 -26.68 9.19 66.66
C PHE A 11 -26.44 7.79 67.24
N ASP A 12 -25.87 7.75 68.43
CA ASP A 12 -25.73 6.59 69.33
C ASP A 12 -25.76 7.11 70.79
N ASP A 13 -25.39 6.26 71.77
CA ASP A 13 -25.40 6.62 73.19
C ASP A 13 -24.35 7.68 73.59
N ASP A 14 -23.31 7.91 72.76
CA ASP A 14 -22.17 8.80 73.03
C ASP A 14 -22.09 10.04 72.11
N HIS A 15 -22.79 10.04 70.96
CA HIS A 15 -22.69 11.09 69.93
C HIS A 15 -24.05 11.70 69.55
N GLU A 16 -24.08 13.03 69.37
CA GLU A 16 -25.27 13.77 68.93
C GLU A 16 -24.99 14.66 67.71
N TYR A 17 -25.98 14.79 66.83
CA TYR A 17 -25.94 15.77 65.74
C TYR A 17 -26.33 17.18 66.24
N VAL A 18 -25.37 18.11 66.12
CA VAL A 18 -25.55 19.54 66.42
C VAL A 18 -26.45 20.24 65.37
N PRO A 19 -27.48 21.01 65.78
CA PRO A 19 -28.42 21.71 64.89
C PRO A 19 -27.86 23.03 64.32
N CYS A 20 -26.76 22.94 63.56
CA CYS A 20 -26.02 24.08 63.03
C CYS A 20 -26.13 24.33 61.51
N LEU A 21 -26.86 23.50 60.74
CA LEU A 21 -26.98 23.65 59.28
C LEU A 21 -27.92 24.80 58.90
N ILE A 22 -27.42 25.96 58.47
CA ILE A 22 -28.25 27.11 58.05
C ILE A 22 -28.47 27.20 56.53
N GLY A 23 -27.71 26.45 55.73
CA GLY A 23 -27.87 26.39 54.28
C GLY A 23 -27.68 24.96 53.77
N ALA A 24 -28.62 24.50 52.95
CA ALA A 24 -28.52 23.21 52.26
C ALA A 24 -27.66 23.35 50.99
N PRO A 25 -26.85 22.33 50.65
CA PRO A 25 -26.03 22.35 49.45
C PRO A 25 -26.90 22.25 48.18
N ALA A 26 -26.53 22.99 47.14
CA ALA A 26 -27.18 22.94 45.83
C ALA A 26 -26.24 22.27 44.81
N ARG A 27 -26.57 21.03 44.39
CA ARG A 27 -25.81 20.33 43.36
C ARG A 27 -26.11 20.90 41.97
N SER A 28 -25.07 21.18 41.18
CA SER A 28 -25.19 21.54 39.76
C SER A 28 -24.29 20.67 38.88
N MET A 29 -24.56 20.65 37.58
CA MET A 29 -23.85 19.80 36.60
C MET A 29 -23.71 20.59 35.30
N ALA A 30 -22.48 20.77 34.84
CA ALA A 30 -22.15 21.27 33.50
C ALA A 30 -21.86 20.09 32.57
N LEU A 31 -22.24 20.21 31.30
CA LEU A 31 -22.11 19.14 30.28
C LEU A 31 -21.23 19.54 29.09
N THR A 32 -20.90 20.83 28.97
CA THR A 32 -20.11 21.41 27.88
C THR A 32 -19.51 22.72 28.35
N ASP A 33 -18.24 22.97 28.03
CA ASP A 33 -17.72 24.32 27.89
C ASP A 33 -17.67 24.71 26.40
N ASN A 34 -17.94 25.98 26.10
CA ASN A 34 -17.84 26.59 24.77
C ASN A 34 -18.49 25.82 23.59
N GLY A 35 -19.49 24.97 23.85
CA GLY A 35 -20.29 24.28 22.84
C GLY A 35 -19.64 23.03 22.21
N ILE A 36 -18.48 22.61 22.73
CA ILE A 36 -17.85 21.31 22.46
C ILE A 36 -18.39 20.30 23.48
N PRO A 37 -18.68 19.04 23.12
CA PRO A 37 -19.03 17.98 24.07
C PRO A 37 -17.82 17.59 24.93
N GLY A 38 -17.53 18.41 25.93
CA GLY A 38 -16.39 18.30 26.82
C GLY A 38 -16.67 17.50 28.08
N GLU A 39 -15.92 17.86 29.12
CA GLU A 39 -16.03 17.32 30.46
C GLU A 39 -17.41 17.55 31.10
N ILE A 40 -17.83 16.58 31.89
CA ILE A 40 -18.95 16.73 32.82
C ILE A 40 -18.37 17.15 34.17
N THR A 41 -18.55 18.42 34.53
CA THR A 41 -18.13 18.96 35.83
C THR A 41 -19.34 19.01 36.75
N ILE A 42 -19.20 18.52 37.99
CA ILE A 42 -20.28 18.46 38.98
C ILE A 42 -19.89 19.27 40.22
N ASP A 43 -20.63 20.34 40.47
CA ASP A 43 -20.57 21.05 41.75
C ASP A 43 -21.54 20.41 42.74
N TYR A 44 -21.07 20.13 43.95
CA TYR A 44 -21.88 19.56 45.04
C TYR A 44 -22.40 20.63 46.01
N GLY A 45 -21.98 21.89 45.83
CA GLY A 45 -22.40 23.04 46.61
C GLY A 45 -21.73 23.14 47.98
N THR A 46 -22.04 24.22 48.69
CA THR A 46 -21.55 24.47 50.05
C THR A 46 -22.65 24.19 51.09
N ILE A 47 -22.25 23.64 52.24
CA ILE A 47 -23.09 23.62 53.44
C ILE A 47 -22.89 24.94 54.18
N GLY A 48 -23.99 25.63 54.48
CA GLY A 48 -23.97 26.78 55.38
C GLY A 48 -24.06 26.33 56.85
N LEU A 49 -23.14 26.80 57.69
CA LEU A 49 -23.04 26.48 59.11
C LEU A 49 -23.17 27.74 59.97
N ARG A 50 -23.89 27.63 61.09
CA ARG A 50 -23.87 28.64 62.17
C ARG A 50 -22.90 28.20 63.26
N LEU A 51 -22.02 29.09 63.68
CA LEU A 51 -21.08 28.91 64.77
C LEU A 51 -21.59 29.61 66.03
N SER A 52 -21.57 28.91 67.17
CA SER A 52 -21.87 29.50 68.48
C SER A 52 -21.33 28.65 69.64
N ALA A 53 -21.17 29.27 70.80
CA ALA A 53 -20.83 28.55 72.03
C ALA A 53 -21.97 27.59 72.45
N ASP A 54 -23.23 28.02 72.28
CA ASP A 54 -24.43 27.24 72.61
C ASP A 54 -24.53 25.94 71.81
N MET A 55 -24.10 25.96 70.54
CA MET A 55 -24.02 24.79 69.66
C MET A 55 -22.73 23.98 69.83
N ARG A 56 -21.86 24.34 70.80
CA ARG A 56 -20.56 23.71 71.08
C ARG A 56 -19.59 23.64 69.88
N ASN A 57 -19.78 24.48 68.86
CA ASN A 57 -19.02 24.45 67.61
C ASN A 57 -18.19 25.71 67.32
N ALA A 58 -18.19 26.71 68.21
CA ALA A 58 -17.41 27.94 68.06
C ALA A 58 -15.89 27.74 67.88
N HIS A 59 -15.34 26.59 68.27
CA HIS A 59 -13.92 26.27 68.13
C HIS A 59 -13.56 25.58 66.79
N TRP A 60 -14.55 25.19 65.98
CA TRP A 60 -14.33 24.49 64.71
C TRP A 60 -13.43 25.25 63.72
N PRO A 61 -13.41 26.60 63.64
CA PRO A 61 -12.44 27.32 62.80
C PRO A 61 -10.97 27.04 63.08
N GLY A 62 -10.63 26.43 64.22
CA GLY A 62 -9.26 25.97 64.53
C GLY A 62 -8.93 24.56 63.99
N PHE A 63 -9.86 23.89 63.33
CA PHE A 63 -9.65 22.58 62.70
C PHE A 63 -9.53 22.71 61.19
N ASP A 64 -8.63 21.92 60.61
CA ASP A 64 -8.64 21.66 59.18
C ASP A 64 -9.69 20.59 58.86
N PHE A 65 -10.59 20.93 57.95
CA PHE A 65 -11.63 20.04 57.44
C PHE A 65 -11.33 19.55 56.02
N ASP A 66 -10.29 20.06 55.35
CA ASP A 66 -10.07 19.70 53.94
C ASP A 66 -9.78 18.20 53.78
N GLY A 67 -10.41 17.61 52.76
CA GLY A 67 -10.33 16.19 52.47
C GLY A 67 -10.98 15.26 53.52
N TYR A 68 -11.59 15.74 54.61
CA TYR A 68 -12.22 14.85 55.59
C TYR A 68 -13.48 14.16 55.01
N PRO A 69 -13.72 12.87 55.33
CA PRO A 69 -14.88 12.14 54.82
C PRO A 69 -16.19 12.69 55.39
N CYS A 70 -17.17 12.94 54.52
CA CYS A 70 -18.47 13.49 54.91
C CYS A 70 -19.61 12.54 54.52
N ARG A 71 -20.56 12.31 55.44
CA ARG A 71 -21.80 11.58 55.15
C ARG A 71 -22.99 12.52 55.30
N LEU A 72 -23.62 12.85 54.19
CA LEU A 72 -24.83 13.67 54.17
C LEU A 72 -26.08 12.78 54.15
N MET A 73 -27.03 13.05 55.04
CA MET A 73 -28.24 12.27 55.26
C MET A 73 -29.48 13.16 55.13
N TRP A 74 -30.53 12.67 54.47
CA TRP A 74 -31.80 13.36 54.31
C TRP A 74 -32.97 12.46 54.70
N GLY A 75 -33.86 12.93 55.56
CA GLY A 75 -35.02 12.16 56.04
C GLY A 75 -36.00 13.04 56.81
N GLU A 76 -37.14 12.46 57.18
CA GLU A 76 -38.14 13.12 58.01
C GLU A 76 -37.68 13.20 59.47
N TYR A 77 -37.87 14.37 60.10
CA TYR A 77 -37.40 14.62 61.46
C TYR A 77 -38.07 13.68 62.47
N GLY A 78 -37.26 13.01 63.29
CA GLY A 78 -37.73 12.04 64.30
C GLY A 78 -37.92 10.62 63.78
N ALA A 79 -37.72 10.36 62.48
CA ALA A 79 -37.68 9.00 61.96
C ALA A 79 -36.38 8.27 62.40
N PRO A 80 -36.34 6.92 62.42
CA PRO A 80 -35.11 6.18 62.67
C PRO A 80 -34.03 6.52 61.63
N LEU A 81 -32.78 6.69 62.06
CA LEU A 81 -31.68 7.08 61.16
C LEU A 81 -31.48 6.11 59.97
N SER A 82 -31.83 4.83 60.15
CA SER A 82 -31.83 3.81 59.10
C SER A 82 -32.84 4.04 57.96
N SER A 83 -33.79 4.97 58.12
CA SER A 83 -34.74 5.38 57.07
C SER A 83 -34.32 6.65 56.31
N TYR A 84 -33.23 7.31 56.74
CA TYR A 84 -32.71 8.49 56.04
C TYR A 84 -32.00 8.06 54.75
N LYS A 85 -32.24 8.78 53.65
CA LYS A 85 -31.49 8.58 52.41
C LYS A 85 -30.08 9.17 52.55
N HIS A 86 -29.07 8.39 52.21
CA HIS A 86 -27.72 8.87 51.96
C HIS A 86 -27.70 9.76 50.70
N ILE A 87 -27.21 10.99 50.83
CA ILE A 87 -26.84 11.84 49.69
C ILE A 87 -25.36 11.60 49.39
N PRO A 88 -24.96 11.32 48.13
CA PRO A 88 -23.56 11.14 47.77
C PRO A 88 -22.75 12.41 48.02
N ALA A 89 -21.98 12.38 49.09
CA ALA A 89 -20.86 13.29 49.38
C ALA A 89 -19.64 12.39 49.64
N GLY A 90 -18.49 12.74 49.07
CA GLY A 90 -17.26 12.01 49.32
C GLY A 90 -16.52 12.61 50.51
N ARG A 91 -16.16 13.89 50.37
CA ARG A 91 -15.34 14.64 51.33
C ARG A 91 -15.89 16.06 51.52
N VAL A 92 -15.31 16.79 52.44
CA VAL A 92 -15.48 18.25 52.58
C VAL A 92 -14.21 18.98 52.14
N GLY A 93 -14.38 20.21 51.66
CA GLY A 93 -13.28 21.13 51.39
C GLY A 93 -12.90 21.96 52.62
N SER A 94 -11.85 22.78 52.51
CA SER A 94 -11.48 23.75 53.55
C SER A 94 -12.66 24.63 53.97
N MET A 95 -12.87 24.78 55.28
CA MET A 95 -13.94 25.63 55.81
C MET A 95 -13.59 27.11 55.67
N SER A 96 -14.48 27.90 55.09
CA SER A 96 -14.39 29.36 55.11
C SER A 96 -15.33 29.95 56.17
N VAL A 97 -14.92 31.06 56.80
CA VAL A 97 -15.67 31.70 57.88
C VAL A 97 -15.98 33.14 57.48
N ALA A 98 -17.22 33.57 57.70
CA ALA A 98 -17.63 34.95 57.45
C ALA A 98 -16.94 35.91 58.43
N ALA A 99 -16.83 37.20 58.04
CA ALA A 99 -16.16 38.22 58.84
C ALA A 99 -16.79 38.46 60.23
N ASP A 100 -18.04 38.01 60.45
CA ASP A 100 -18.74 38.05 61.74
C ASP A 100 -18.37 36.91 62.70
N MET A 101 -17.60 35.91 62.23
CA MET A 101 -17.31 34.62 62.90
C MET A 101 -18.54 33.83 63.39
N ALA A 102 -19.75 34.25 63.01
CA ALA A 102 -21.02 33.62 63.40
C ALA A 102 -21.49 32.61 62.35
N ASN A 103 -21.01 32.74 61.11
CA ASN A 103 -21.37 31.89 59.98
C ASN A 103 -20.12 31.32 59.30
N ALA A 104 -20.19 30.06 58.87
CA ALA A 104 -19.15 29.40 58.08
C ALA A 104 -19.77 28.69 56.86
N GLN A 105 -18.96 28.46 55.84
CA GLN A 105 -19.31 27.65 54.69
C GLN A 105 -18.33 26.48 54.58
N LEU A 106 -18.86 25.29 54.37
CA LEU A 106 -18.09 24.07 54.20
C LEU A 106 -18.39 23.49 52.81
N PRO A 107 -17.48 23.60 51.83
CA PRO A 107 -17.67 23.01 50.51
C PRO A 107 -17.86 21.50 50.59
N LEU A 108 -18.79 20.94 49.84
CA LEU A 108 -18.87 19.51 49.62
C LEU A 108 -18.05 19.12 48.40
N LEU A 109 -17.26 18.06 48.56
CA LEU A 109 -16.54 17.43 47.47
C LEU A 109 -17.24 16.09 47.15
N GLY A 110 -17.51 15.86 45.87
CA GLY A 110 -18.16 14.65 45.39
C GLY A 110 -17.30 13.39 45.52
N PRO A 111 -17.81 12.24 45.05
CA PRO A 111 -17.02 11.01 44.87
C PRO A 111 -15.75 11.22 44.03
N GLU A 112 -15.75 12.23 43.16
CA GLU A 112 -14.61 12.65 42.32
C GLU A 112 -13.37 13.05 43.15
N ALA A 113 -13.54 13.41 44.43
CA ALA A 113 -12.42 13.68 45.34
C ALA A 113 -11.50 12.47 45.55
N GLU A 114 -11.99 11.24 45.42
CA GLU A 114 -11.18 10.02 45.48
C GLU A 114 -10.30 9.84 44.23
N LEU A 115 -10.58 10.56 43.13
CA LEU A 115 -9.79 10.50 41.90
C LEU A 115 -8.51 11.34 41.95
N LYS A 116 -8.31 12.16 43.00
CA LYS A 116 -7.06 12.90 43.25
C LYS A 116 -5.85 12.00 43.55
N LYS A 117 -6.04 10.69 43.65
CA LYS A 117 -4.94 9.72 43.86
C LYS A 117 -4.08 9.64 42.59
N GLU A 118 -2.77 9.60 42.78
CA GLU A 118 -1.78 9.48 41.71
C GLU A 118 -1.87 8.12 41.02
N VAL A 119 -1.65 8.09 39.70
CA VAL A 119 -1.51 6.84 38.93
C VAL A 119 -0.13 6.19 39.19
N LEU A 120 0.93 7.01 39.19
CA LEU A 120 2.30 6.57 39.41
C LEU A 120 2.66 6.58 40.91
N LYS A 121 2.50 5.43 41.57
CA LYS A 121 2.69 5.27 43.03
C LYS A 121 3.98 4.54 43.45
N ALA A 122 4.80 4.09 42.51
CA ALA A 122 6.01 3.31 42.78
C ALA A 122 7.24 3.98 42.19
N SER A 123 8.34 4.01 42.94
CA SER A 123 9.64 4.50 42.49
C SER A 123 10.71 3.42 42.62
N TYR A 124 11.82 3.59 41.89
CA TYR A 124 12.98 2.70 41.99
C TYR A 124 13.72 2.91 43.31
N ALA A 125 14.14 1.81 43.97
CA ALA A 125 14.90 1.89 45.21
C ALA A 125 16.38 2.30 45.00
N GLY A 126 16.92 2.12 43.79
CA GLY A 126 18.31 2.43 43.44
C GLY A 126 19.34 1.47 44.04
N THR A 127 18.95 0.21 44.26
CA THR A 127 19.75 -0.83 44.94
C THR A 127 20.47 -1.80 44.00
N GLY A 128 20.40 -1.57 42.69
CA GLY A 128 20.86 -2.46 41.62
C GLY A 128 19.76 -3.38 41.09
N ALA A 129 20.07 -4.09 40.00
CA ALA A 129 19.21 -5.10 39.36
C ALA A 129 17.81 -4.54 38.99
N ALA A 130 16.73 -5.27 39.30
CA ALA A 130 15.34 -4.86 39.06
C ALA A 130 14.90 -3.53 39.73
N GLU A 131 15.71 -3.00 40.65
CA GLU A 131 15.49 -1.69 41.30
C GLU A 131 16.44 -0.59 40.78
N SER A 132 17.20 -0.88 39.72
CA SER A 132 18.14 0.00 39.03
C SER A 132 19.25 0.61 39.91
N LEU A 133 20.19 1.33 39.28
CA LEU A 133 21.32 1.98 39.95
C LEU A 133 20.87 3.20 40.79
N SER A 134 21.79 3.75 41.59
CA SER A 134 21.55 4.89 42.49
C SER A 134 20.87 6.08 41.81
N ASP A 135 21.15 6.30 40.53
CA ASP A 135 20.75 7.49 39.78
C ASP A 135 19.26 7.44 39.38
N PHE A 136 18.67 6.24 39.38
CA PHE A 136 17.22 6.02 39.25
C PHE A 136 16.48 6.14 40.58
N LYS A 137 17.16 6.25 41.73
CA LYS A 137 16.52 6.25 43.04
C LYS A 137 15.49 7.37 43.17
N GLY A 138 14.25 7.00 43.48
CA GLY A 138 13.14 7.94 43.61
C GLY A 138 12.47 8.33 42.29
N GLN A 139 13.05 8.01 41.13
CA GLN A 139 12.34 8.14 39.85
C GLN A 139 11.16 7.17 39.82
N LEU A 140 10.03 7.60 39.26
CA LEU A 140 8.81 6.81 39.17
C LEU A 140 8.98 5.66 38.17
N LYS A 141 8.48 4.47 38.53
CA LYS A 141 8.44 3.31 37.62
C LYS A 141 7.35 3.54 36.56
N PRO A 142 7.59 3.15 35.29
CA PRO A 142 6.65 3.39 34.20
C PRO A 142 5.36 2.60 34.34
N PHE A 143 4.29 3.10 33.73
CA PHE A 143 2.95 2.51 33.72
C PHE A 143 2.39 2.49 32.30
N ALA A 144 2.56 1.36 31.60
CA ALA A 144 1.79 1.05 30.40
C ALA A 144 0.40 0.46 30.73
N ILE A 145 -0.65 0.94 30.09
CA ILE A 145 -2.01 0.35 30.08
C ILE A 145 -2.62 0.46 28.69
N GLY A 146 -3.46 -0.50 28.29
CA GLY A 146 -3.92 -0.57 26.91
C GLY A 146 -2.88 -1.10 25.94
N PHE A 147 -3.16 -0.93 24.65
CA PHE A 147 -2.17 -1.13 23.61
C PHE A 147 -1.48 0.21 23.34
N VAL A 148 -0.16 0.23 23.43
CA VAL A 148 0.66 1.43 23.34
C VAL A 148 1.77 1.20 22.32
N GLU A 149 1.90 2.11 21.36
CA GLU A 149 2.82 1.99 20.22
C GLU A 149 3.96 2.99 20.33
N ASN A 150 5.16 2.54 19.96
CA ASN A 150 6.39 3.32 19.88
C ASN A 150 6.72 4.10 21.16
N ILE A 151 6.59 3.46 22.33
CA ILE A 151 7.08 4.00 23.61
C ILE A 151 8.61 3.90 23.69
N GLU A 152 9.25 4.75 24.48
CA GLU A 152 10.68 4.70 24.78
C GLU A 152 10.87 4.36 26.28
N PRO A 153 11.04 3.08 26.63
CA PRO A 153 11.16 2.67 28.03
C PRO A 153 12.55 2.95 28.59
N PRO A 154 12.70 3.24 29.90
CA PRO A 154 14.01 3.36 30.53
C PRO A 154 14.77 2.03 30.54
N MET A 155 16.07 2.08 30.21
CA MET A 155 17.03 1.00 30.48
C MET A 155 17.37 1.03 31.97
N ILE A 156 16.87 0.06 32.73
CA ILE A 156 17.04 -0.02 34.18
C ILE A 156 18.30 -0.78 34.59
N ASP A 157 18.83 -1.63 33.71
CA ASP A 157 20.04 -2.42 33.95
C ASP A 157 20.95 -2.34 32.71
N MET A 158 22.11 -1.71 32.87
CA MET A 158 23.10 -1.54 31.79
C MET A 158 24.03 -2.76 31.63
N GLU A 159 24.17 -3.61 32.64
CA GLU A 159 25.01 -4.81 32.59
C GLU A 159 24.32 -5.91 31.78
N TYR A 160 23.02 -6.07 31.98
CA TYR A 160 22.20 -7.07 31.30
C TYR A 160 21.35 -6.49 30.16
N LEU A 161 21.31 -5.18 29.97
CA LEU A 161 20.54 -4.48 28.92
C LEU A 161 19.02 -4.73 29.07
N VAL A 162 18.52 -4.54 30.29
CA VAL A 162 17.11 -4.73 30.65
C VAL A 162 16.38 -3.39 30.67
N TYR A 163 15.25 -3.36 29.98
CA TYR A 163 14.33 -2.23 29.87
C TYR A 163 13.04 -2.56 30.62
N GLN A 164 12.52 -1.60 31.38
CA GLN A 164 11.20 -1.73 32.03
C GLN A 164 10.20 -0.78 31.39
N TYR A 165 9.05 -1.30 30.95
CA TYR A 165 7.94 -0.52 30.40
C TYR A 165 6.70 -0.49 31.31
N HIS A 166 6.67 -1.34 32.35
CA HIS A 166 5.61 -1.35 33.33
C HIS A 166 6.09 -1.87 34.69
N GLY A 167 5.90 -1.08 35.75
CA GLY A 167 6.36 -1.38 37.12
C GLY A 167 5.29 -1.89 38.10
N TYR A 168 4.04 -2.07 37.66
CA TYR A 168 2.88 -2.27 38.55
C TYR A 168 2.27 -3.69 38.49
N GLY A 169 3.03 -4.66 37.97
CA GLY A 169 2.66 -6.08 37.95
C GLY A 169 2.62 -6.68 36.54
N ARG A 170 1.73 -7.66 36.35
CA ARG A 170 1.62 -8.40 35.08
C ARG A 170 0.99 -7.55 33.99
N THR A 171 1.74 -7.39 32.91
CA THR A 171 1.26 -6.96 31.59
C THR A 171 0.91 -8.15 30.70
N GLU A 172 0.26 -7.88 29.57
CA GLU A 172 -0.09 -8.94 28.62
C GLU A 172 1.10 -9.35 27.75
N ASP A 173 1.69 -8.40 27.00
CA ASP A 173 2.80 -8.73 26.11
C ASP A 173 3.66 -7.53 25.67
N VAL A 174 4.87 -7.83 25.19
CA VAL A 174 5.65 -6.95 24.30
C VAL A 174 5.47 -7.45 22.88
N VAL A 175 4.82 -6.64 22.04
CA VAL A 175 4.44 -7.00 20.66
C VAL A 175 5.65 -6.90 19.74
N ALA A 176 6.39 -5.79 19.82
CA ALA A 176 7.59 -5.55 19.04
C ALA A 176 8.59 -4.68 19.83
N VAL A 177 9.87 -4.83 19.51
CA VAL A 177 10.94 -3.90 19.91
C VAL A 177 11.64 -3.44 18.63
N TYR A 178 12.00 -2.16 18.61
CA TYR A 178 12.64 -1.50 17.48
C TYR A 178 13.93 -0.84 17.93
N GLU A 179 14.93 -0.89 17.06
CA GLU A 179 16.16 -0.11 17.13
C GLU A 179 16.18 0.83 15.92
N ASN A 180 16.27 2.14 16.15
CA ASN A 180 16.29 3.15 15.09
C ASN A 180 15.14 2.99 14.06
N ALA A 181 13.91 2.84 14.57
CA ALA A 181 12.67 2.50 13.83
C ALA A 181 12.67 1.16 13.05
N LEU A 182 13.72 0.33 13.13
CA LEU A 182 13.79 -1.00 12.53
C LEU A 182 13.42 -2.09 13.54
N THR A 183 12.50 -2.98 13.20
CA THR A 183 12.08 -4.05 14.13
C THR A 183 13.17 -5.10 14.34
N LEU A 184 13.38 -5.50 15.60
CA LEU A 184 14.25 -6.63 15.98
C LEU A 184 13.57 -8.00 15.77
N GLY A 185 12.41 -8.03 15.11
CA GLY A 185 11.63 -9.25 14.89
C GLY A 185 10.95 -9.78 16.17
N ALA A 186 10.57 -11.06 16.16
CA ALA A 186 9.89 -11.68 17.29
C ALA A 186 10.84 -11.98 18.45
N ALA A 187 10.37 -11.81 19.70
CA ALA A 187 11.12 -12.17 20.89
C ALA A 187 11.53 -13.65 20.88
N LYS A 188 12.81 -13.92 21.14
CA LYS A 188 13.39 -15.26 21.11
C LYS A 188 12.96 -16.12 22.31
N TYR A 189 12.71 -15.48 23.46
CA TYR A 189 12.18 -16.12 24.67
C TYR A 189 11.12 -15.24 25.33
N THR A 190 10.18 -15.89 26.00
CA THR A 190 9.27 -15.28 26.98
C THR A 190 9.51 -15.97 28.32
N VAL A 191 9.83 -15.19 29.36
CA VAL A 191 10.13 -15.67 30.72
C VAL A 191 9.22 -15.00 31.75
N ALA A 192 9.23 -15.46 33.00
CA ALA A 192 8.32 -15.00 34.04
C ALA A 192 8.96 -13.98 35.00
N THR A 193 10.28 -13.98 35.18
CA THR A 193 10.95 -13.10 36.14
C THR A 193 12.14 -12.32 35.56
N TYR A 194 12.60 -11.32 36.31
CA TYR A 194 13.83 -10.58 36.01
C TYR A 194 15.06 -11.50 36.08
N GLU A 195 15.11 -12.40 37.07
CA GLU A 195 16.20 -13.37 37.26
C GLU A 195 16.33 -14.32 36.06
N GLU A 196 15.20 -14.73 35.46
CA GLU A 196 15.17 -15.52 34.24
C GLU A 196 15.60 -14.71 33.00
N LEU A 197 15.31 -13.41 32.92
CA LEU A 197 15.82 -12.54 31.85
C LEU A 197 17.35 -12.45 31.88
N ILE A 198 17.93 -12.13 33.04
CA ILE A 198 19.39 -11.99 33.18
C ILE A 198 20.12 -13.35 33.11
N GLY A 199 19.44 -14.44 33.45
CA GLY A 199 19.95 -15.81 33.36
C GLY A 199 20.14 -16.33 31.92
N LEU A 200 19.59 -15.67 30.90
CA LEU A 200 19.82 -16.02 29.50
C LEU A 200 21.29 -15.77 29.11
N THR A 201 21.96 -16.80 28.57
CA THR A 201 23.35 -16.70 28.10
C THR A 201 23.45 -15.95 26.77
N ALA A 202 24.65 -15.45 26.42
CA ALA A 202 24.89 -14.81 25.11
C ALA A 202 24.66 -15.75 23.90
N GLU A 203 24.79 -17.07 24.08
CA GLU A 203 24.43 -18.06 23.05
C GLU A 203 22.91 -18.19 22.88
N GLN A 204 22.17 -18.13 24.00
CA GLN A 204 20.71 -18.11 23.99
C GLN A 204 20.20 -16.79 23.41
N LEU A 205 20.75 -15.64 23.80
CA LEU A 205 20.33 -14.31 23.38
C LEU A 205 21.46 -13.56 22.64
N PRO A 206 21.77 -13.94 21.38
CA PRO A 206 22.82 -13.32 20.59
C PRO A 206 22.45 -11.90 20.11
N PRO A 207 23.44 -11.12 19.60
CA PRO A 207 23.22 -9.80 19.02
C PRO A 207 22.10 -9.77 17.98
N GLY A 208 21.33 -8.68 17.97
CA GLY A 208 20.15 -8.52 17.10
C GLY A 208 18.94 -9.36 17.51
N THR A 209 18.95 -10.00 18.69
CA THR A 209 17.77 -10.69 19.25
C THR A 209 17.41 -10.15 20.64
N TRP A 210 16.17 -10.39 21.08
CA TRP A 210 15.63 -9.88 22.33
C TRP A 210 14.70 -10.89 23.00
N ALA A 211 14.46 -10.73 24.30
CA ALA A 211 13.59 -11.59 25.12
C ALA A 211 12.68 -10.72 26.01
N LYS A 212 11.52 -11.26 26.40
CA LYS A 212 10.49 -10.51 27.16
C LYS A 212 10.04 -11.21 28.43
N ALA A 213 9.65 -10.43 29.43
CA ALA A 213 9.03 -10.90 30.66
C ALA A 213 7.77 -10.07 31.00
N PRO A 214 6.62 -10.34 30.34
CA PRO A 214 5.40 -9.57 30.56
C PRO A 214 4.88 -9.61 32.00
N ALA A 215 5.18 -10.68 32.74
CA ALA A 215 4.81 -10.84 34.15
C ALA A 215 5.46 -9.79 35.09
N VAL A 216 6.58 -9.18 34.70
CA VAL A 216 7.27 -8.09 35.42
C VAL A 216 7.40 -6.80 34.61
N GLY A 217 6.79 -6.75 33.42
CA GLY A 217 6.78 -5.56 32.55
C GLY A 217 8.15 -5.15 32.01
N MET A 218 8.98 -6.13 31.64
CA MET A 218 10.36 -5.93 31.17
C MET A 218 10.68 -6.64 29.85
N TYR A 219 11.71 -6.19 29.16
CA TYR A 219 12.40 -6.93 28.09
C TYR A 219 13.92 -6.75 28.17
N ARG A 220 14.67 -7.63 27.49
CA ARG A 220 16.14 -7.66 27.48
C ARG A 220 16.68 -7.75 26.05
N LEU A 221 17.73 -7.01 25.75
CA LEU A 221 18.46 -7.06 24.48
C LEU A 221 19.64 -8.06 24.53
N GLY A 222 19.97 -8.68 23.40
CA GLY A 222 21.11 -9.61 23.26
C GLY A 222 22.46 -8.95 22.97
N ALA A 223 22.48 -7.63 22.72
CA ALA A 223 23.67 -6.82 22.57
C ALA A 223 23.35 -5.35 22.84
N GLU A 224 24.39 -4.55 23.10
CA GLU A 224 24.29 -3.11 23.34
C GLU A 224 23.69 -2.40 22.13
N PRO A 225 22.66 -1.55 22.31
CA PRO A 225 22.01 -0.86 21.21
C PRO A 225 22.89 0.26 20.65
N ILE A 226 22.83 0.45 19.33
CA ILE A 226 23.57 1.46 18.57
C ILE A 226 22.84 2.81 18.60
N GLY A 227 21.52 2.81 18.84
CA GLY A 227 20.71 4.03 18.86
C GLY A 227 19.41 3.89 19.65
N LYS A 228 18.36 4.60 19.20
CA LYS A 228 17.11 4.73 19.95
C LYS A 228 16.36 3.42 20.01
N MET A 229 15.97 3.02 21.21
CA MET A 229 15.15 1.83 21.46
C MET A 229 13.71 2.22 21.73
N THR A 230 12.78 1.67 20.94
CA THR A 230 11.34 1.82 21.19
C THR A 230 10.64 0.47 21.21
N ALA A 231 9.43 0.42 21.77
CA ALA A 231 8.64 -0.80 21.88
C ALA A 231 7.14 -0.56 21.66
N ASP A 232 6.47 -1.61 21.17
CA ASP A 232 5.01 -1.72 21.16
C ASP A 232 4.60 -2.72 22.25
N VAL A 233 3.71 -2.32 23.15
CA VAL A 233 3.36 -3.10 24.35
C VAL A 233 1.85 -3.17 24.57
N ILE A 234 1.39 -4.28 25.14
CA ILE A 234 0.06 -4.40 25.73
C ILE A 234 0.27 -4.43 27.24
N GLY A 235 -0.12 -3.32 27.89
CA GLY A 235 0.17 -3.02 29.29
C GLY A 235 -0.62 -3.83 30.32
N ALA A 236 -1.03 -3.16 31.40
CA ALA A 236 -1.67 -3.77 32.57
C ALA A 236 -2.81 -4.77 32.25
N THR A 237 -2.91 -5.82 33.06
CA THR A 237 -3.97 -6.84 32.96
C THR A 237 -4.85 -6.86 34.20
N ASP A 238 -6.16 -7.06 34.03
CA ASP A 238 -7.10 -7.33 35.13
C ASP A 238 -7.39 -8.82 35.21
N ARG A 239 -6.99 -9.47 36.32
CA ARG A 239 -7.14 -10.93 36.53
C ARG A 239 -6.62 -11.76 35.35
N GLY A 240 -5.56 -11.27 34.71
CA GLY A 240 -4.95 -11.88 33.54
C GLY A 240 -5.64 -11.64 32.21
N GLN A 241 -6.66 -10.76 32.12
CA GLN A 241 -7.21 -10.27 30.86
C GLN A 241 -6.58 -8.92 30.47
N PRO A 242 -6.22 -8.68 29.20
CA PRO A 242 -5.64 -7.41 28.76
C PRO A 242 -6.66 -6.28 28.79
N LEU A 243 -6.30 -5.16 29.42
CA LEU A 243 -7.14 -3.96 29.51
C LEU A 243 -6.94 -3.09 28.26
N THR A 244 -7.56 -3.44 27.13
CA THR A 244 -7.35 -2.74 25.83
C THR A 244 -8.46 -1.78 25.42
N SER A 245 -9.62 -1.81 26.08
CA SER A 245 -10.79 -0.98 25.78
C SER A 245 -11.02 0.07 26.88
N PHE A 246 -11.48 1.26 26.51
CA PHE A 246 -11.56 2.39 27.43
C PHE A 246 -12.48 2.15 28.64
N GLY A 247 -13.64 1.52 28.47
CA GLY A 247 -14.56 1.17 29.55
C GLY A 247 -13.94 0.18 30.53
N ALA A 248 -13.28 -0.86 30.04
CA ALA A 248 -12.52 -1.80 30.87
C ALA A 248 -11.39 -1.10 31.65
N ILE A 249 -10.60 -0.27 30.96
CA ILE A 249 -9.52 0.54 31.57
C ILE A 249 -10.11 1.48 32.65
N ALA A 250 -11.15 2.25 32.33
CA ALA A 250 -11.72 3.22 33.24
C ALA A 250 -12.36 2.56 34.48
N GLY A 251 -13.08 1.46 34.30
CA GLY A 251 -13.61 0.66 35.41
C GLY A 251 -12.50 0.08 36.30
N TRP A 252 -11.38 -0.34 35.71
CA TRP A 252 -10.21 -0.82 36.45
C TRP A 252 -9.49 0.30 37.21
N MET A 253 -9.26 1.46 36.59
CA MET A 253 -8.63 2.64 37.22
C MET A 253 -9.43 3.10 38.45
N LEU A 254 -10.76 3.18 38.31
CA LEU A 254 -11.66 3.52 39.42
C LEU A 254 -11.56 2.51 40.56
N ARG A 255 -11.51 1.21 40.25
CA ARG A 255 -11.53 0.13 41.24
C ARG A 255 -10.20 -0.08 41.96
N GLU A 256 -9.09 -0.19 41.20
CA GLU A 256 -7.78 -0.61 41.71
C GLU A 256 -6.86 0.56 42.11
N ILE A 257 -6.98 1.73 41.47
CA ILE A 257 -6.17 2.91 41.81
C ILE A 257 -6.97 3.90 42.66
N ALA A 258 -8.15 4.32 42.21
CA ALA A 258 -8.99 5.21 43.02
C ALA A 258 -9.66 4.51 44.22
N GLY A 259 -9.71 3.17 44.25
CA GLY A 259 -10.25 2.40 45.38
C GLY A 259 -11.78 2.48 45.52
N ILE A 260 -12.49 2.75 44.43
CA ILE A 260 -13.95 2.84 44.41
C ILE A 260 -14.56 1.43 44.53
N PRO A 261 -15.53 1.19 45.43
CA PRO A 261 -16.24 -0.08 45.55
C PRO A 261 -16.91 -0.50 44.23
N ALA A 262 -16.82 -1.79 43.89
CA ALA A 262 -17.27 -2.30 42.58
C ALA A 262 -18.80 -2.18 42.35
N ASP A 263 -19.60 -2.09 43.41
CA ASP A 263 -21.04 -1.83 43.38
C ASP A 263 -21.38 -0.35 43.08
N MET A 264 -20.41 0.56 43.27
CA MET A 264 -20.49 1.97 42.88
C MET A 264 -19.98 2.22 41.45
N ILE A 265 -19.70 1.18 40.66
CA ILE A 265 -19.22 1.30 39.27
C ILE A 265 -20.20 0.58 38.31
N ASP A 266 -20.76 1.32 37.35
CA ASP A 266 -21.63 0.76 36.31
C ASP A 266 -20.83 -0.01 35.24
N MET A 267 -20.36 -1.21 35.61
CA MET A 267 -19.57 -2.07 34.71
C MET A 267 -20.36 -2.54 33.47
N GLU A 268 -21.70 -2.54 33.50
CA GLU A 268 -22.50 -2.80 32.30
C GLU A 268 -22.54 -1.57 31.38
N GLY A 269 -22.60 -0.36 31.94
CA GLY A 269 -22.35 0.89 31.21
C GLY A 269 -20.96 0.93 30.58
N ALA A 270 -19.92 0.50 31.30
CA ALA A 270 -18.55 0.40 30.78
C ALA A 270 -18.45 -0.58 29.59
N LYS A 271 -19.02 -1.79 29.70
CA LYS A 271 -19.09 -2.75 28.58
C LYS A 271 -19.93 -2.23 27.41
N ALA A 272 -21.01 -1.49 27.69
CA ALA A 272 -21.83 -0.88 26.66
C ALA A 272 -21.05 0.20 25.89
N LEU A 273 -20.24 1.00 26.58
CA LEU A 273 -19.32 1.96 25.97
C LEU A 273 -18.29 1.27 25.08
N ASP A 274 -17.68 0.17 25.53
CA ASP A 274 -16.71 -0.61 24.75
C ASP A 274 -17.31 -1.26 23.50
N ARG A 275 -18.56 -1.73 23.57
CA ARG A 275 -19.30 -2.22 22.40
C ARG A 275 -19.61 -1.08 21.41
N ASP A 276 -19.94 0.11 21.93
CA ASP A 276 -20.29 1.28 21.13
C ASP A 276 -19.04 2.07 20.63
N PHE A 277 -17.83 1.68 21.08
CA PHE A 277 -16.52 2.12 20.58
C PHE A 277 -15.52 0.93 20.60
N PRO A 278 -15.59 0.01 19.62
CA PRO A 278 -14.79 -1.21 19.59
C PRO A 278 -13.37 -0.96 19.05
N HIS A 279 -12.66 0.00 19.62
CA HIS A 279 -11.28 0.33 19.26
C HIS A 279 -10.37 0.30 20.49
N THR A 280 -9.11 -0.08 20.28
CA THR A 280 -8.09 -0.09 21.32
C THR A 280 -7.78 1.32 21.79
N TRP A 281 -7.70 1.53 23.10
CA TRP A 281 -7.12 2.72 23.71
C TRP A 281 -6.00 2.30 24.65
N GLY A 282 -5.03 3.18 24.87
CA GLY A 282 -3.91 2.96 25.77
C GLY A 282 -3.17 4.23 26.09
N ASN A 283 -2.41 4.19 27.18
CA ASN A 283 -1.55 5.26 27.63
C ASN A 283 -0.28 4.69 28.28
N TYR A 284 0.79 5.47 28.23
CA TYR A 284 2.05 5.17 28.87
C TYR A 284 2.50 6.42 29.61
N LEU A 285 2.85 6.22 30.88
CA LEU A 285 3.31 7.27 31.79
C LEU A 285 4.64 6.83 32.41
N ASP A 286 5.59 7.74 32.55
CA ASP A 286 6.83 7.50 33.31
C ASP A 286 7.28 8.72 34.12
N SER A 287 8.54 8.72 34.58
CA SER A 287 9.10 9.80 35.41
C SER A 287 9.11 11.16 34.71
N ARG A 288 9.02 11.21 33.37
CA ARG A 288 8.92 12.44 32.57
C ARG A 288 7.53 13.11 32.66
N ASP A 289 6.51 12.36 33.05
CA ASP A 289 5.14 12.86 33.23
C ASP A 289 4.90 13.41 34.65
N LYS A 290 5.95 13.49 35.48
CA LYS A 290 5.91 14.26 36.73
C LYS A 290 6.22 15.75 36.43
N PRO A 291 5.46 16.72 36.96
CA PRO A 291 5.82 18.13 36.91
C PRO A 291 7.23 18.41 37.46
N GLU A 292 7.91 19.43 36.92
CA GLU A 292 9.27 19.83 37.36
C GLU A 292 9.30 20.41 38.78
N ASP A 293 8.17 20.92 39.28
CA ASP A 293 8.02 21.35 40.66
C ASP A 293 7.54 20.18 41.53
N ASP A 294 8.31 19.85 42.57
CA ASP A 294 7.97 18.84 43.59
C ASP A 294 6.69 19.17 44.37
N SER A 295 6.10 20.36 44.18
CA SER A 295 4.83 20.77 44.78
C SER A 295 3.58 20.13 44.13
N ASP A 296 3.64 19.73 42.85
CA ASP A 296 2.51 19.10 42.15
C ASP A 296 2.63 17.56 42.11
N PRO A 297 1.53 16.82 42.36
CA PRO A 297 1.52 15.36 42.32
C PRO A 297 1.67 14.82 40.89
N ALA A 298 2.07 13.56 40.77
CA ALA A 298 1.99 12.84 39.51
C ALA A 298 0.52 12.74 39.03
N ILE A 299 0.30 12.60 37.72
CA ILE A 299 -1.04 12.61 37.10
C ILE A 299 -2.08 11.81 37.91
N SER A 300 -3.19 12.48 38.24
CA SER A 300 -4.25 11.87 39.04
C SER A 300 -5.11 10.91 38.21
N VAL A 301 -5.80 9.97 38.87
CA VAL A 301 -6.81 9.13 38.20
C VAL A 301 -7.88 10.00 37.53
N GLY A 302 -8.21 11.16 38.11
CA GLY A 302 -9.19 12.09 37.57
C GLY A 302 -8.76 12.68 36.24
N ASP A 303 -7.52 13.16 36.16
CA ASP A 303 -6.96 13.78 34.97
C ASP A 303 -6.68 12.73 33.88
N PHE A 304 -6.21 11.55 34.27
CA PHE A 304 -6.05 10.40 33.36
C PHE A 304 -7.37 10.02 32.69
N LEU A 305 -8.45 9.84 33.47
CA LEU A 305 -9.76 9.46 32.94
C LEU A 305 -10.38 10.59 32.09
N ARG A 306 -10.09 11.85 32.42
CA ARG A 306 -10.53 13.06 31.72
C ARG A 306 -9.85 13.22 30.36
N GLU A 307 -8.52 13.10 30.30
CA GLU A 307 -7.74 13.03 29.05
C GLU A 307 -8.29 11.91 28.16
N ALA A 308 -8.37 10.69 28.72
CA ALA A 308 -8.84 9.51 28.02
C ALA A 308 -10.28 9.66 27.49
N ALA A 309 -11.21 10.17 28.30
CA ALA A 309 -12.60 10.40 27.89
C ALA A 309 -12.70 11.45 26.77
N SER A 310 -11.86 12.50 26.80
CA SER A 310 -11.82 13.53 25.77
C SER A 310 -11.48 12.96 24.38
N HIS A 311 -10.49 12.06 24.31
CA HIS A 311 -10.05 11.40 23.09
C HIS A 311 -11.14 10.54 22.42
N LEU A 312 -12.08 10.01 23.21
CA LEU A 312 -13.19 9.17 22.72
C LEU A 312 -14.51 9.93 22.50
N ALA A 313 -14.59 11.21 22.89
CA ALA A 313 -15.86 11.89 23.16
C ALA A 313 -16.77 11.03 24.06
N ALA A 314 -16.19 10.53 25.15
CA ALA A 314 -16.85 9.74 26.18
C ALA A 314 -17.08 10.60 27.44
N TYR A 315 -17.84 10.06 28.39
CA TYR A 315 -17.97 10.61 29.74
C TYR A 315 -17.82 9.51 30.79
N VAL A 316 -17.26 9.90 31.94
CA VAL A 316 -17.16 9.11 33.17
C VAL A 316 -17.49 10.04 34.33
N PHE A 317 -18.62 9.83 35.01
CA PHE A 317 -19.04 10.69 36.12
C PHE A 317 -19.94 9.95 37.13
N PRO A 318 -19.97 10.34 38.42
CA PRO A 318 -20.87 9.77 39.41
C PRO A 318 -22.28 10.36 39.31
N ASP A 319 -23.29 9.49 39.22
CA ASP A 319 -24.69 9.92 39.16
C ASP A 319 -25.21 10.49 40.49
N ARG A 320 -26.52 10.76 40.56
CA ARG A 320 -27.17 11.33 41.76
C ARG A 320 -27.17 10.40 42.98
N ASP A 321 -26.91 9.11 42.77
CA ASP A 321 -26.90 8.05 43.78
C ASP A 321 -25.45 7.57 44.04
N GLY A 322 -24.45 8.20 43.40
CA GLY A 322 -23.02 8.00 43.64
C GLY A 322 -22.36 6.99 42.70
N ILE A 323 -23.13 6.39 41.79
CA ILE A 323 -22.65 5.32 40.91
C ILE A 323 -21.96 5.93 39.70
N TRP A 324 -20.72 5.52 39.43
CA TRP A 324 -19.95 5.94 38.27
C TRP A 324 -20.57 5.40 36.98
N ARG A 325 -21.01 6.31 36.11
CA ARG A 325 -21.63 6.04 34.81
C ARG A 325 -20.67 6.30 33.67
N PHE A 326 -20.81 5.49 32.63
CA PHE A 326 -20.01 5.54 31.41
C PHE A 326 -20.92 5.73 30.20
N GLY A 327 -20.44 6.43 29.18
CA GLY A 327 -21.14 6.51 27.90
C GLY A 327 -20.45 7.44 26.92
N ARG A 328 -21.10 7.69 25.78
CA ARG A 328 -20.60 8.59 24.73
C ARG A 328 -21.39 9.89 24.66
N ASN A 329 -20.68 10.98 24.39
CA ASN A 329 -21.23 12.29 24.05
C ASN A 329 -21.85 12.33 22.62
N VAL A 330 -21.99 11.18 21.96
CA VAL A 330 -22.71 11.02 20.68
C VAL A 330 -23.98 10.20 20.87
N SER A 331 -25.15 10.87 20.88
CA SER A 331 -26.45 10.20 21.04
C SER A 331 -26.86 9.41 19.79
N SER A 332 -27.17 8.13 19.98
CA SER A 332 -27.91 7.29 19.03
C SER A 332 -29.43 7.33 19.23
N LYS A 333 -29.92 7.98 20.30
CA LYS A 333 -31.34 8.09 20.65
C LYS A 333 -31.99 9.30 19.98
N THR A 334 -33.26 9.16 19.63
CA THR A 334 -34.10 10.25 19.10
C THR A 334 -34.06 11.47 20.03
N PRO A 335 -33.70 12.68 19.53
CA PRO A 335 -33.68 13.88 20.35
C PRO A 335 -35.06 14.21 20.94
N ILE A 336 -35.10 14.55 22.23
CA ILE A 336 -36.30 15.07 22.88
C ILE A 336 -36.22 16.60 22.85
N MET A 337 -37.27 17.24 22.34
CA MET A 337 -37.34 18.70 22.31
C MET A 337 -37.65 19.26 23.71
N LEU A 338 -36.67 19.89 24.34
CA LEU A 338 -36.87 20.64 25.58
C LEU A 338 -37.70 21.91 25.30
N ARG A 339 -38.78 22.11 26.05
CA ARG A 339 -39.75 23.20 25.86
C ARG A 339 -39.61 24.25 26.96
N GLN A 340 -39.51 25.51 26.55
CA GLN A 340 -39.53 26.68 27.45
C GLN A 340 -40.81 26.76 28.30
N SER A 341 -41.91 26.15 27.85
CA SER A 341 -43.17 26.03 28.60
C SER A 341 -43.11 25.09 29.82
N LYS A 342 -41.94 24.51 30.15
CA LYS A 342 -41.73 23.55 31.24
C LYS A 342 -42.53 22.24 31.09
N ALA A 343 -43.13 22.01 29.92
CA ALA A 343 -43.96 20.83 29.61
C ALA A 343 -43.14 19.57 29.23
N SER A 344 -41.82 19.63 29.31
CA SER A 344 -40.88 18.54 29.07
C SER A 344 -39.91 18.45 30.24
N THR A 345 -39.53 17.24 30.64
CA THR A 345 -38.47 17.00 31.62
C THR A 345 -37.15 16.63 30.92
N PRO A 346 -35.98 17.12 31.39
CA PRO A 346 -35.78 18.09 32.47
C PRO A 346 -36.35 19.49 32.15
N ILE A 347 -36.75 20.21 33.20
CA ILE A 347 -37.35 21.54 33.07
C ILE A 347 -36.28 22.57 32.70
N VAL A 348 -36.53 23.34 31.65
CA VAL A 348 -35.68 24.48 31.26
C VAL A 348 -35.92 25.65 32.22
N LEU A 349 -34.87 26.09 32.92
CA LEU A 349 -34.92 27.24 33.84
C LEU A 349 -34.57 28.56 33.13
N SER A 350 -33.53 28.53 32.29
CA SER A 350 -33.07 29.64 31.47
C SER A 350 -32.49 29.11 30.15
N VAL A 351 -32.34 29.99 29.15
CA VAL A 351 -31.68 29.70 27.87
C VAL A 351 -30.82 30.91 27.52
N ALA A 352 -29.56 30.65 27.17
CA ALA A 352 -28.65 31.64 26.61
C ALA A 352 -28.01 31.07 25.34
N MET A 353 -27.78 31.91 24.33
CA MET A 353 -27.05 31.58 23.12
C MET A 353 -25.77 32.42 23.07
N PRO A 354 -24.61 31.89 23.49
CA PRO A 354 -23.33 32.58 23.31
C PRO A 354 -22.96 32.64 21.82
N ALA A 355 -22.10 33.58 21.45
CA ALA A 355 -21.57 33.67 20.10
C ALA A 355 -20.72 32.43 19.79
N THR A 356 -21.21 31.55 18.91
CA THR A 356 -20.55 30.27 18.60
C THR A 356 -19.49 30.43 17.52
N ALA A 357 -18.29 29.87 17.77
CA ALA A 357 -17.34 29.56 16.71
C ALA A 357 -17.94 28.57 15.69
N THR A 358 -17.42 28.58 14.46
CA THR A 358 -17.87 27.74 13.36
C THR A 358 -17.68 26.25 13.71
N ARG A 359 -18.77 25.48 13.79
CA ARG A 359 -18.70 24.05 14.10
C ARG A 359 -17.95 23.28 13.00
N ALA A 360 -16.90 22.56 13.37
CA ALA A 360 -16.37 21.48 12.55
C ALA A 360 -17.45 20.41 12.38
N HIS A 361 -18.03 20.31 11.17
CA HIS A 361 -19.09 19.36 10.89
C HIS A 361 -18.52 18.06 10.32
N LYS A 362 -18.90 16.92 10.91
CA LYS A 362 -18.62 15.56 10.39
C LYS A 362 -17.15 15.15 10.20
N VAL A 363 -16.17 15.94 10.65
CA VAL A 363 -14.76 15.53 10.64
C VAL A 363 -14.54 14.51 11.76
N ARG A 364 -14.18 13.28 11.40
CA ARG A 364 -13.61 12.28 12.32
C ARG A 364 -12.17 12.05 11.90
N VAL A 365 -11.22 12.65 12.61
CA VAL A 365 -9.81 12.25 12.52
C VAL A 365 -9.61 11.12 13.52
N GLY A 366 -9.35 9.92 13.02
CA GLY A 366 -8.88 8.81 13.83
C GLY A 366 -7.37 8.70 13.70
N GLY A 367 -6.67 8.60 14.83
CA GLY A 367 -5.23 8.40 14.88
C GLY A 367 -4.86 7.51 16.05
N ARG A 368 -3.74 6.81 15.94
CA ARG A 368 -3.07 6.13 17.06
C ARG A 368 -1.98 7.08 17.59
N ARG A 369 -1.84 7.18 18.92
CA ARG A 369 -0.83 8.03 19.55
C ARG A 369 0.52 7.34 19.41
N CYS A 370 1.46 8.00 18.73
CA CYS A 370 2.87 7.64 18.74
C CYS A 370 3.50 8.30 19.97
N PHE A 371 4.08 7.51 20.88
CA PHE A 371 4.51 8.03 22.19
C PHE A 371 5.90 8.68 22.16
N SER A 372 6.81 8.15 21.34
CA SER A 372 8.06 8.79 20.97
C SER A 372 8.10 8.99 19.45
N THR A 373 8.67 10.09 18.96
CA THR A 373 9.05 10.22 17.55
C THR A 373 10.51 9.81 17.34
N HIS A 374 10.84 9.44 16.11
CA HIS A 374 12.22 9.37 15.63
C HIS A 374 12.48 10.61 14.77
N SER A 375 13.58 11.31 15.03
CA SER A 375 14.20 12.26 14.11
C SER A 375 14.89 11.52 12.97
N ASP A 376 15.20 12.21 11.87
CA ASP A 376 15.80 11.57 10.69
C ASP A 376 17.11 10.85 11.04
N ASP A 377 17.97 11.42 11.89
CA ASP A 377 19.24 10.79 12.30
C ASP A 377 19.06 9.54 13.18
N GLU A 378 17.90 9.40 13.85
CA GLU A 378 17.52 8.20 14.62
C GLU A 378 16.85 7.13 13.73
N ILE A 379 16.66 7.34 12.43
CA ILE A 379 16.08 6.34 11.52
C ILE A 379 17.19 5.54 10.82
N SER A 380 17.11 4.21 10.91
CA SER A 380 18.04 3.27 10.28
C SER A 380 18.26 3.54 8.79
N SER A 381 19.53 3.57 8.35
CA SER A 381 19.87 3.82 6.94
C SER A 381 19.25 2.78 6.01
N ALA A 382 19.18 1.51 6.42
CA ALA A 382 18.55 0.46 5.64
C ALA A 382 17.04 0.69 5.41
N LEU A 383 16.36 1.39 6.33
CA LEU A 383 14.97 1.79 6.15
C LEU A 383 14.86 3.00 5.20
N LYS A 384 15.78 3.96 5.29
CA LYS A 384 15.87 5.09 4.34
C LYS A 384 16.14 4.59 2.92
N ASP A 385 17.14 3.73 2.74
CA ASP A 385 17.50 3.12 1.45
C ASP A 385 16.30 2.39 0.81
N ALA A 386 15.52 1.64 1.62
CA ALA A 386 14.32 0.93 1.16
C ALA A 386 13.16 1.87 0.81
N VAL A 387 12.99 2.98 1.54
CA VAL A 387 12.01 4.02 1.21
C VAL A 387 12.43 4.74 -0.08
N ASP A 388 13.70 5.09 -0.23
CA ASP A 388 14.23 5.72 -1.44
C ASP A 388 14.09 4.79 -2.66
N GLU A 389 14.38 3.49 -2.53
CA GLU A 389 14.14 2.51 -3.61
C GLU A 389 12.65 2.46 -4.00
N ALA A 390 11.75 2.46 -3.02
CA ALA A 390 10.30 2.49 -3.28
C ALA A 390 9.84 3.79 -3.96
N VAL A 391 10.36 4.94 -3.54
CA VAL A 391 10.07 6.26 -4.14
C VAL A 391 10.61 6.33 -5.57
N HIS A 392 11.84 5.87 -5.82
CA HIS A 392 12.40 5.79 -7.18
C HIS A 392 11.58 4.84 -8.08
N GLY A 393 11.14 3.69 -7.55
CA GLY A 393 10.28 2.76 -8.29
C GLY A 393 8.88 3.30 -8.60
N VAL A 394 8.35 4.21 -7.77
CA VAL A 394 7.12 4.98 -8.07
C VAL A 394 7.40 6.05 -9.11
N GLY A 395 8.52 6.78 -9.01
CA GLY A 395 8.95 7.77 -10.00
C GLY A 395 9.09 7.17 -11.40
N GLN A 396 9.78 6.04 -11.54
CA GLN A 396 9.91 5.31 -12.81
C GLN A 396 8.55 4.96 -13.43
N LYS A 397 7.57 4.51 -12.63
CA LYS A 397 6.21 4.22 -13.13
C LYS A 397 5.45 5.48 -13.54
N ILE A 398 5.66 6.60 -12.86
CA ILE A 398 5.08 7.89 -13.26
C ILE A 398 5.68 8.33 -14.61
N ASP A 399 7.00 8.18 -14.79
CA ASP A 399 7.68 8.50 -16.05
C ASP A 399 7.23 7.59 -17.20
N GLU A 400 7.07 6.28 -16.97
CA GLU A 400 6.51 5.33 -17.94
C GLU A 400 5.07 5.71 -18.35
N VAL A 401 4.22 6.05 -17.38
CA VAL A 401 2.84 6.51 -17.64
C VAL A 401 2.84 7.84 -18.39
N GLN A 402 3.70 8.79 -18.02
CA GLN A 402 3.83 10.08 -18.67
C GLN A 402 4.31 9.92 -20.12
N ALA A 403 5.30 9.07 -20.37
CA ALA A 403 5.76 8.72 -21.72
C ALA A 403 4.65 8.08 -22.56
N GLY A 404 3.83 7.20 -21.97
CA GLY A 404 2.64 6.64 -22.61
C GLY A 404 1.58 7.69 -22.94
N VAL A 405 1.31 8.62 -22.03
CA VAL A 405 0.39 9.75 -22.25
C VAL A 405 0.90 10.70 -23.34
N ASP A 406 2.21 10.97 -23.39
CA ASP A 406 2.82 11.82 -24.41
C ASP A 406 2.89 11.14 -25.79
N ASP A 407 3.10 9.83 -25.87
CA ASP A 407 2.96 9.10 -27.14
C ASP A 407 1.50 9.10 -27.63
N ILE A 408 0.53 8.87 -26.74
CA ILE A 408 -0.91 9.03 -27.05
C ILE A 408 -1.19 10.46 -27.54
N ARG A 409 -0.69 11.49 -26.86
CA ARG A 409 -0.86 12.92 -27.25
C ARG A 409 -0.25 13.22 -28.62
N LYS A 410 0.94 12.69 -28.90
CA LYS A 410 1.67 12.84 -30.17
C LYS A 410 0.95 12.12 -31.33
N ASN A 411 0.44 10.92 -31.07
CA ASN A 411 -0.24 10.07 -32.05
C ASN A 411 -1.76 10.30 -32.12
N PHE A 412 -2.34 11.09 -31.22
CA PHE A 412 -3.77 11.46 -31.24
C PHE A 412 -4.17 12.02 -32.61
N LYS A 413 -3.32 12.85 -33.21
CA LYS A 413 -3.57 13.44 -34.53
C LYS A 413 -3.58 12.40 -35.65
N SER A 414 -2.72 11.37 -35.62
CA SER A 414 -2.70 10.32 -36.66
C SER A 414 -3.83 9.30 -36.48
N LEU A 415 -4.27 9.06 -35.24
CA LEU A 415 -5.40 8.18 -34.91
C LEU A 415 -6.77 8.82 -35.24
N VAL A 416 -6.93 10.13 -35.00
CA VAL A 416 -8.23 10.81 -35.11
C VAL A 416 -8.47 11.46 -36.47
N LEU A 417 -7.45 11.91 -37.21
CA LEU A 417 -7.64 12.47 -38.56
C LEU A 417 -8.39 11.54 -39.53
N PRO A 418 -8.06 10.23 -39.64
CA PRO A 418 -8.77 9.33 -40.55
C PRO A 418 -10.27 9.26 -40.28
N ALA A 419 -10.69 9.33 -39.01
CA ALA A 419 -12.10 9.29 -38.61
C ALA A 419 -12.85 10.62 -38.83
N LEU A 420 -12.15 11.75 -38.99
CA LEU A 420 -12.74 13.07 -39.23
C LEU A 420 -12.68 13.53 -40.70
N VAL A 421 -11.81 12.94 -41.52
CA VAL A 421 -11.63 13.36 -42.92
C VAL A 421 -12.83 13.02 -43.81
N GLU A 422 -13.47 11.84 -43.62
CA GLU A 422 -14.70 11.48 -44.36
C GLU A 422 -15.84 12.48 -44.13
N PRO A 423 -16.31 12.74 -42.87
CA PRO A 423 -17.43 13.65 -42.63
C PRO A 423 -17.19 15.10 -43.10
N ILE A 424 -15.93 15.57 -43.09
CA ILE A 424 -15.58 16.93 -43.52
C ILE A 424 -15.61 17.07 -45.04
N ALA A 425 -15.27 16.01 -45.79
CA ALA A 425 -15.39 16.00 -47.24
C ALA A 425 -16.86 16.15 -47.68
N ASP A 426 -17.76 15.37 -47.06
CA ASP A 426 -19.20 15.41 -47.33
C ASP A 426 -19.81 16.78 -46.98
N LEU A 427 -19.46 17.36 -45.83
CA LEU A 427 -19.89 18.70 -45.42
C LEU A 427 -19.41 19.80 -46.38
N LYS A 428 -18.22 19.66 -46.96
CA LYS A 428 -17.72 20.61 -47.96
C LYS A 428 -18.51 20.53 -49.27
N GLU A 429 -18.84 19.33 -49.73
CA GLU A 429 -19.66 19.15 -50.94
C GLU A 429 -21.09 19.67 -50.73
N LEU A 430 -21.68 19.44 -49.55
CA LEU A 430 -23.00 19.97 -49.19
C LEU A 430 -23.02 21.51 -49.17
N ASN A 431 -22.00 22.14 -48.57
CA ASN A 431 -21.88 23.60 -48.52
C ASN A 431 -21.67 24.23 -49.92
N LEU A 432 -20.94 23.57 -50.81
CA LEU A 432 -20.81 24.02 -52.21
C LEU A 432 -22.17 23.98 -52.93
N LYS A 433 -22.95 22.90 -52.78
CA LYS A 433 -24.31 22.79 -53.35
C LYS A 433 -25.26 23.85 -52.76
N TYR A 434 -25.12 24.18 -51.49
CA TYR A 434 -25.93 25.22 -50.83
C TYR A 434 -25.53 26.64 -51.28
N GLY A 435 -24.24 26.92 -51.46
CA GLY A 435 -23.75 28.20 -52.00
C GLY A 435 -24.27 28.49 -53.41
N ASP A 436 -24.26 27.47 -54.28
CA ASP A 436 -24.83 27.54 -55.63
C ASP A 436 -26.33 27.86 -55.64
N ALA A 437 -27.08 27.40 -54.63
CA ALA A 437 -28.49 27.73 -54.46
C ALA A 437 -28.70 29.19 -54.00
N ILE A 438 -27.88 29.67 -53.05
CA ILE A 438 -27.92 31.07 -52.60
C ILE A 438 -27.57 32.04 -53.74
N GLY A 439 -26.55 31.75 -54.55
CA GLY A 439 -26.18 32.59 -55.69
C GLY A 439 -27.31 32.77 -56.70
N LYS A 440 -28.07 31.69 -56.97
CA LYS A 440 -29.28 31.74 -57.80
C LYS A 440 -30.40 32.59 -57.18
N ALA A 441 -30.59 32.51 -55.85
CA ALA A 441 -31.58 33.31 -55.14
C ALA A 441 -31.23 34.81 -55.07
N GLN A 442 -29.98 35.17 -54.79
CA GLN A 442 -29.51 36.56 -54.81
C GLN A 442 -29.61 37.17 -56.21
N GLY A 443 -29.31 36.41 -57.27
CA GLY A 443 -29.53 36.83 -58.65
C GLY A 443 -31.00 37.06 -59.01
N ALA A 444 -31.97 36.50 -58.28
CA ALA A 444 -33.38 36.86 -58.41
C ALA A 444 -33.68 38.19 -57.67
N LEU A 445 -33.32 38.28 -56.39
CA LEU A 445 -33.54 39.47 -55.54
C LEU A 445 -32.91 40.76 -56.09
N HIS A 446 -31.71 40.68 -56.68
CA HIS A 446 -31.09 41.87 -57.29
C HIS A 446 -31.88 42.42 -58.49
N ARG A 447 -32.58 41.57 -59.25
CA ARG A 447 -33.45 42.03 -60.36
C ARG A 447 -34.72 42.71 -59.83
N GLU A 448 -35.31 42.21 -58.75
CA GLU A 448 -36.47 42.84 -58.11
C GLU A 448 -36.10 44.19 -57.46
N ASN A 449 -34.99 44.25 -56.71
CA ASN A 449 -34.55 45.48 -56.06
C ASN A 449 -34.18 46.60 -57.06
N HIS A 450 -33.62 46.26 -58.22
CA HIS A 450 -33.34 47.26 -59.26
C HIS A 450 -34.64 47.88 -59.81
N ILE A 451 -35.71 47.11 -59.93
CA ILE A 451 -37.03 47.63 -60.34
C ILE A 451 -37.61 48.55 -59.26
N ALA A 452 -37.45 48.20 -57.98
CA ALA A 452 -37.95 49.01 -56.85
C ALA A 452 -37.20 50.35 -56.69
N ILE A 453 -35.87 50.38 -56.88
CA ILE A 453 -35.06 51.60 -56.74
C ILE A 453 -35.40 52.63 -57.83
N THR A 454 -35.68 52.20 -59.06
CA THR A 454 -36.13 53.10 -60.14
C THR A 454 -37.48 53.75 -59.83
N ALA A 455 -38.35 53.11 -59.05
CA ALA A 455 -39.62 53.70 -58.62
C ALA A 455 -39.48 54.77 -57.53
N LEU A 456 -38.42 54.72 -56.70
CA LEU A 456 -38.18 55.68 -55.60
C LEU A 456 -37.66 57.05 -56.08
N GLY A 457 -37.12 57.16 -57.29
CA GLY A 457 -36.55 58.39 -57.86
C GLY A 457 -37.54 59.51 -58.22
N THR A 458 -38.76 59.51 -57.67
CA THR A 458 -39.88 60.37 -58.08
C THR A 458 -40.48 61.23 -56.96
N ARG A 459 -39.80 61.38 -55.81
CA ARG A 459 -40.38 62.02 -54.60
C ARG A 459 -39.60 63.16 -53.93
N VAL A 460 -38.51 63.65 -54.53
CA VAL A 460 -37.91 64.95 -54.16
C VAL A 460 -37.56 65.67 -55.45
N ASP A 461 -38.20 66.81 -55.67
CA ASP A 461 -38.07 67.60 -56.89
C ASP A 461 -37.12 68.80 -56.72
N GLU A 462 -37.08 69.64 -57.75
CA GLU A 462 -35.84 70.19 -58.29
C GLU A 462 -35.30 71.43 -57.57
N ASN A 463 -35.86 71.84 -56.42
CA ASN A 463 -35.62 73.18 -55.84
C ASN A 463 -35.37 73.34 -54.31
N GLY A 464 -35.52 72.29 -53.48
CA GLY A 464 -34.91 72.18 -52.13
C GLY A 464 -35.25 73.19 -50.99
N ASN A 465 -34.96 72.75 -49.74
CA ASN A 465 -34.66 73.49 -48.48
C ASN A 465 -35.39 72.90 -47.24
N LEU A 466 -34.68 72.71 -46.11
CA LEU A 466 -35.25 72.94 -44.75
C LEU A 466 -34.32 72.92 -43.51
N VAL A 467 -33.09 72.37 -43.50
CA VAL A 467 -32.35 72.18 -42.21
C VAL A 467 -30.87 72.63 -42.22
N ALA A 468 -30.57 73.82 -42.73
CA ALA A 468 -29.23 74.40 -42.76
C ALA A 468 -28.95 75.46 -41.67
N GLU A 469 -29.84 75.63 -40.67
CA GLU A 469 -29.96 76.91 -39.95
C GLU A 469 -29.21 77.02 -38.60
N GLN A 470 -28.88 75.92 -37.91
CA GLN A 470 -28.38 75.98 -36.52
C GLN A 470 -26.87 76.25 -36.34
N ILE A 471 -26.07 76.28 -37.42
CA ILE A 471 -24.59 76.42 -37.33
C ILE A 471 -24.12 77.86 -37.04
N THR A 472 -24.96 78.88 -37.17
CA THR A 472 -24.51 80.27 -37.30
C THR A 472 -24.34 81.06 -35.99
N GLN A 473 -25.00 80.70 -34.87
CA GLN A 473 -25.21 81.66 -33.76
C GLN A 473 -24.07 81.79 -32.70
N LEU A 474 -23.31 80.73 -32.39
CA LEU A 474 -22.41 80.71 -31.22
C LEU A 474 -20.97 81.20 -31.47
N THR A 475 -20.55 81.36 -32.73
CA THR A 475 -19.22 81.88 -33.13
C THR A 475 -18.97 83.35 -32.74
N SER A 476 -19.97 84.03 -32.14
CA SER A 476 -19.99 85.49 -31.97
C SER A 476 -19.42 86.03 -30.64
N ARG A 477 -19.23 85.23 -29.59
CA ARG A 477 -18.97 85.74 -28.21
C ARG A 477 -17.51 85.78 -27.72
N VAL A 478 -16.53 85.35 -28.51
CA VAL A 478 -15.13 85.14 -28.04
C VAL A 478 -14.20 86.37 -28.18
N LYS A 479 -14.67 87.53 -28.67
CA LYS A 479 -13.77 88.48 -29.38
C LYS A 479 -13.29 89.78 -28.69
N ASN A 480 -13.59 90.10 -27.42
CA ASN A 480 -13.23 91.40 -26.81
C ASN A 480 -12.76 91.35 -25.34
N GLY A 481 -11.55 91.86 -25.02
CA GLY A 481 -11.23 92.40 -23.68
C GLY A 481 -9.86 92.08 -23.03
N GLU A 482 -8.74 92.61 -23.53
CA GLU A 482 -7.42 92.59 -22.86
C GLU A 482 -7.02 93.98 -22.28
N ALA A 483 -6.14 93.96 -21.26
CA ALA A 483 -5.24 95.04 -20.78
C ALA A 483 -5.82 96.38 -20.25
N THR A 484 -5.48 96.77 -19.00
CA THR A 484 -5.55 98.19 -18.56
C THR A 484 -4.79 98.61 -17.29
N VAL A 485 -4.91 97.89 -16.16
CA VAL A 485 -4.85 98.57 -14.82
C VAL A 485 -3.53 98.49 -14.00
N GLU A 486 -3.37 97.54 -13.08
CA GLU A 486 -2.80 97.84 -11.75
C GLU A 486 -1.25 97.86 -11.63
N ALA A 487 -0.62 98.92 -12.16
CA ALA A 487 0.75 99.31 -11.85
C ALA A 487 0.86 100.27 -10.62
N GLY A 488 -0.22 100.47 -9.86
CA GLY A 488 -0.37 101.62 -8.95
C GLY A 488 0.30 101.53 -7.57
N PHE A 489 0.20 100.41 -6.86
CA PHE A 489 0.32 100.42 -5.38
C PHE A 489 1.70 100.14 -4.76
N LYS A 490 2.77 100.03 -5.56
CA LYS A 490 4.12 99.71 -5.04
C LYS A 490 4.79 100.84 -4.24
N ASN A 491 4.34 102.10 -4.38
CA ASN A 491 5.09 103.29 -3.92
C ASN A 491 4.74 103.86 -2.52
N VAL A 492 3.75 103.32 -1.79
CA VAL A 492 3.20 104.02 -0.60
C VAL A 492 3.76 103.51 0.75
N ARG A 493 4.27 102.27 0.84
CA ARG A 493 4.63 101.66 2.14
C ARG A 493 6.04 101.96 2.67
N GLU A 494 6.93 102.55 1.87
CA GLU A 494 8.34 102.74 2.26
C GLU A 494 8.60 103.95 3.18
N THR A 495 7.60 104.79 3.49
CA THR A 495 7.85 106.14 4.06
C THR A 495 7.51 106.35 5.54
N ILE A 496 6.73 105.47 6.20
CA ILE A 496 6.09 105.83 7.50
C ILE A 496 6.80 105.31 8.77
N ALA A 497 7.53 104.19 8.72
CA ALA A 497 7.93 103.48 9.95
C ALA A 497 9.23 103.96 10.65
N GLY A 498 9.89 105.03 10.18
CA GLY A 498 11.27 105.35 10.56
C GLY A 498 11.52 106.48 11.58
N LEU A 499 10.48 107.13 12.14
CA LEU A 499 10.62 108.47 12.75
C LEU A 499 10.51 108.59 14.28
N ASP A 500 9.97 107.60 15.01
CA ASP A 500 9.61 107.75 16.44
C ASP A 500 10.76 107.51 17.46
N PHE A 501 12.02 107.51 17.04
CA PHE A 501 13.18 107.27 17.93
C PHE A 501 13.53 108.43 18.89
N ALA A 502 12.76 109.52 18.90
CA ALA A 502 13.14 110.77 19.58
C ALA A 502 12.68 110.90 21.05
N SER A 503 11.62 110.18 21.48
CA SER A 503 10.93 110.47 22.76
C SER A 503 11.46 109.74 24.00
N ALA A 504 12.49 108.91 23.85
CA ALA A 504 12.92 107.96 24.89
C ALA A 504 13.97 108.48 25.90
N SER A 505 14.43 109.74 25.79
CA SER A 505 15.60 110.22 26.53
C SER A 505 15.29 111.01 27.82
N GLU A 506 14.20 111.78 27.87
CA GLU A 506 13.97 112.75 28.98
C GLU A 506 13.42 112.12 30.27
N VAL A 507 12.72 110.98 30.21
CA VAL A 507 12.14 110.33 31.39
C VAL A 507 13.23 109.72 32.31
N THR A 508 14.37 109.36 31.73
CA THR A 508 15.50 108.66 32.40
C THR A 508 16.12 109.47 33.54
N GLN A 509 15.99 110.81 33.55
CA GLN A 509 16.74 111.67 34.47
C GLN A 509 16.01 111.98 35.79
N MET A 510 14.68 111.88 35.85
CA MET A 510 13.90 112.08 37.10
C MET A 510 13.91 110.86 38.04
N ILE A 511 14.38 109.70 37.58
CA ILE A 511 14.28 108.42 38.29
C ILE A 511 15.37 108.27 39.38
N ALA A 512 16.47 109.01 39.30
CA ALA A 512 17.68 108.74 40.10
C ALA A 512 17.65 109.29 41.55
N GLU A 513 17.00 110.43 41.81
CA GLU A 513 17.27 111.22 43.04
C GLU A 513 16.26 111.00 44.18
N TYR A 514 15.10 110.38 43.90
CA TYR A 514 14.15 109.92 44.94
C TYR A 514 14.44 108.49 45.46
N GLY A 515 15.46 107.83 44.90
CA GLY A 515 15.66 106.39 45.00
C GLY A 515 16.11 105.86 46.37
N GLU A 516 17.23 106.35 46.92
CA GLU A 516 17.95 105.62 47.98
C GLU A 516 17.24 105.57 49.35
N ASN A 517 16.76 106.71 49.86
CA ASN A 517 16.14 106.75 51.21
C ASN A 517 14.73 106.14 51.24
N VAL A 518 14.00 106.16 50.13
CA VAL A 518 12.80 105.33 49.98
C VAL A 518 13.22 103.86 49.90
N SER A 519 14.25 103.52 49.12
CA SER A 519 14.68 102.13 48.93
C SER A 519 15.03 101.41 50.23
N ALA A 520 15.69 102.02 51.22
CA ALA A 520 16.03 101.30 52.46
C ALA A 520 14.78 100.89 53.29
N ALA A 521 13.87 101.82 53.54
CA ALA A 521 12.63 101.54 54.28
C ALA A 521 11.67 100.67 53.46
N PHE A 522 11.58 100.92 52.15
CA PHE A 522 10.78 100.13 51.21
C PHE A 522 11.39 98.74 50.95
N VAL A 523 12.69 98.50 51.20
CA VAL A 523 13.29 97.16 51.13
C VAL A 523 12.93 96.33 52.35
N GLU A 524 12.97 96.86 53.58
CA GLU A 524 12.49 96.10 54.73
C GLU A 524 10.96 95.96 54.75
N GLU A 525 10.20 96.99 54.37
CA GLU A 525 8.76 96.85 54.18
C GLU A 525 8.44 95.85 53.05
N ARG A 526 9.14 95.88 51.92
CA ARG A 526 8.99 94.84 50.88
C ARG A 526 9.53 93.49 51.31
N ARG A 527 10.48 93.38 52.24
CA ARG A 527 10.97 92.07 52.71
C ARG A 527 9.92 91.43 53.62
N VAL A 528 9.39 92.18 54.58
CA VAL A 528 8.30 91.72 55.46
C VAL A 528 7.01 91.49 54.66
N ARG A 529 6.60 92.43 53.79
CA ARG A 529 5.47 92.20 52.88
C ARG A 529 5.74 91.07 51.88
N ALA A 530 6.95 90.87 51.36
CA ALA A 530 7.21 89.72 50.48
C ALA A 530 7.27 88.39 51.24
N GLU A 531 7.62 88.38 52.52
CA GLU A 531 7.54 87.19 53.37
C GLU A 531 6.08 86.88 53.74
N ASP A 532 5.28 87.89 54.11
CA ASP A 532 3.84 87.76 54.35
C ASP A 532 3.07 87.45 53.05
N ASP A 533 3.33 88.15 51.94
CA ASP A 533 2.74 87.90 50.62
C ASP A 533 3.21 86.54 50.08
N LYS A 534 4.41 86.06 50.42
CA LYS A 534 4.85 84.70 50.07
C LYS A 534 4.19 83.65 50.93
N ALA A 535 4.05 83.85 52.24
CA ALA A 535 3.33 82.93 53.11
C ALA A 535 1.83 82.92 52.79
N LEU A 536 1.26 84.06 52.44
CA LEU A 536 -0.11 84.22 51.98
C LEU A 536 -0.28 83.66 50.56
N ALA A 537 0.67 83.83 49.65
CA ALA A 537 0.65 83.20 48.33
C ALA A 537 0.87 81.68 48.40
N GLU A 538 1.70 81.16 49.30
CA GLU A 538 1.84 79.74 49.58
C GLU A 538 0.55 79.19 50.20
N SER A 539 -0.09 79.93 51.12
CA SER A 539 -1.40 79.58 51.70
C SER A 539 -2.56 79.69 50.71
N ILE A 540 -2.56 80.68 49.81
CA ILE A 540 -3.51 80.83 48.70
C ILE A 540 -3.22 79.82 47.58
N THR A 541 -1.97 79.37 47.41
CA THR A 541 -1.64 78.28 46.49
C THR A 541 -2.05 76.94 47.09
N ASP A 542 -1.86 76.69 48.39
CA ASP A 542 -2.41 75.50 49.07
C ASP A 542 -3.94 75.53 49.08
N MET A 543 -4.57 76.66 49.39
CA MET A 543 -6.02 76.82 49.23
C MET A 543 -6.45 76.68 47.76
N GLY A 544 -5.70 77.20 46.80
CA GLY A 544 -6.01 77.09 45.37
C GLY A 544 -5.81 75.67 44.83
N VAL A 545 -4.86 74.92 45.36
CA VAL A 545 -4.67 73.48 45.10
C VAL A 545 -5.78 72.69 45.77
N ARG A 546 -6.15 72.99 47.02
CA ARG A 546 -7.20 72.26 47.75
C ARG A 546 -8.61 72.63 47.30
N VAL A 547 -8.84 73.86 46.87
CA VAL A 547 -10.08 74.32 46.23
C VAL A 547 -10.10 73.82 44.80
N GLY A 548 -9.00 73.81 44.04
CA GLY A 548 -8.95 73.22 42.70
C GLY A 548 -9.10 71.69 42.71
N ASP A 549 -8.59 71.00 43.72
CA ASP A 549 -8.79 69.56 43.95
C ASP A 549 -10.20 69.27 44.51
N ALA A 550 -10.78 70.17 45.30
CA ALA A 550 -12.18 70.09 45.72
C ALA A 550 -13.15 70.43 44.58
N GLU A 551 -12.88 71.43 43.74
CA GLU A 551 -13.62 71.77 42.52
C GLU A 551 -13.46 70.66 41.48
N GLY A 552 -12.27 70.07 41.36
CA GLY A 552 -12.04 68.87 40.55
C GLY A 552 -12.90 67.69 41.04
N LYS A 553 -12.87 67.38 42.34
CA LYS A 553 -13.67 66.31 42.94
C LYS A 553 -15.17 66.60 42.97
N ILE A 554 -15.58 67.85 43.13
CA ILE A 554 -16.98 68.29 43.05
C ILE A 554 -17.43 68.21 41.61
N SER A 555 -16.67 68.69 40.63
CA SER A 555 -16.99 68.58 39.20
C SER A 555 -17.02 67.12 38.72
N GLU A 556 -16.13 66.27 39.24
CA GLU A 556 -16.15 64.81 39.05
C GLU A 556 -17.43 64.20 39.64
N LEU A 557 -17.77 64.52 40.89
CA LEU A 557 -19.02 64.09 41.53
C LEU A 557 -20.27 64.66 40.85
N GLU A 558 -20.22 65.89 40.35
CA GLU A 558 -21.33 66.60 39.71
C GLU A 558 -21.57 66.01 38.31
N ARG A 559 -20.50 65.70 37.55
CA ARG A 559 -20.52 64.88 36.32
C ARG A 559 -21.11 63.48 36.58
N ILE A 560 -20.70 62.81 37.66
CA ILE A 560 -21.16 61.46 38.00
C ILE A 560 -22.63 61.44 38.48
N VAL A 561 -23.09 62.50 39.17
CA VAL A 561 -24.40 62.54 39.82
C VAL A 561 -25.51 63.19 38.97
N LEU A 562 -25.20 64.16 38.10
CA LEU A 562 -26.24 64.84 37.29
C LEU A 562 -26.57 64.14 35.97
N THR A 563 -25.64 63.43 35.33
CA THR A 563 -25.91 62.68 34.09
C THR A 563 -25.23 61.29 34.06
N PRO A 564 -25.80 60.28 34.74
CA PRO A 564 -25.30 58.89 34.70
C PRO A 564 -25.15 58.32 33.27
N ASP A 565 -26.04 58.74 32.36
CA ASP A 565 -25.99 58.34 30.94
C ASP A 565 -24.81 58.97 30.19
N GLU A 566 -24.36 60.17 30.56
CA GLU A 566 -23.20 60.82 29.94
C GLU A 566 -21.88 60.26 30.46
N GLY A 567 -21.74 60.02 31.77
CA GLY A 567 -20.57 59.33 32.31
C GLY A 567 -20.41 57.91 31.77
N THR A 568 -21.53 57.21 31.55
CA THR A 568 -21.54 55.91 30.85
C THR A 568 -21.20 56.07 29.37
N ALA A 569 -21.71 57.09 28.68
CA ALA A 569 -21.39 57.36 27.28
C ALA A 569 -19.93 57.82 27.06
N GLU A 570 -19.33 58.56 28.00
CA GLU A 570 -17.90 58.91 27.98
C GLU A 570 -17.03 57.69 28.24
N SER A 571 -17.38 56.85 29.21
CA SER A 571 -16.70 55.57 29.44
C SER A 571 -16.77 54.66 28.21
N ILE A 572 -17.92 54.62 27.53
CA ILE A 572 -18.12 53.91 26.26
C ILE A 572 -17.30 54.57 25.12
N ARG A 573 -17.16 55.89 25.08
CA ARG A 573 -16.31 56.59 24.10
C ARG A 573 -14.83 56.34 24.34
N GLU A 574 -14.35 56.39 25.59
CA GLU A 574 -12.95 56.06 25.91
C GLU A 574 -12.64 54.60 25.61
N LEU A 575 -13.55 53.67 25.95
CA LEU A 575 -13.43 52.27 25.55
C LEU A 575 -13.46 52.13 24.02
N GLY A 576 -14.30 52.89 23.32
CA GLY A 576 -14.33 52.95 21.86
C GLY A 576 -12.99 53.41 21.27
N ILE A 577 -12.41 54.51 21.76
CA ILE A 577 -11.12 55.05 21.33
C ILE A 577 -9.98 54.07 21.66
N LYS A 578 -10.00 53.43 22.83
CA LYS A 578 -9.03 52.38 23.19
C LYS A 578 -9.15 51.16 22.27
N ILE A 579 -10.37 50.72 21.97
CA ILE A 579 -10.63 49.61 21.04
C ILE A 579 -10.21 49.98 19.62
N GLU A 580 -10.45 51.21 19.15
CA GLU A 580 -10.05 51.69 17.82
C GLU A 580 -8.52 51.83 17.70
N THR A 581 -7.86 52.29 18.77
CA THR A 581 -6.39 52.35 18.87
C THR A 581 -5.78 50.94 18.91
N GLU A 582 -6.31 50.04 19.75
CA GLU A 582 -5.89 48.63 19.80
C GLU A 582 -6.16 47.91 18.48
N THR A 583 -7.27 48.20 17.80
CA THR A 583 -7.59 47.63 16.49
C THR A 583 -6.61 48.14 15.44
N SER A 584 -6.29 49.43 15.44
CA SER A 584 -5.28 50.03 14.55
C SER A 584 -3.87 49.47 14.81
N ASN A 585 -3.49 49.27 16.08
CA ASN A 585 -2.22 48.63 16.48
C ASN A 585 -2.16 47.16 16.03
N ARG A 586 -3.26 46.41 16.21
CA ARG A 586 -3.37 45.00 15.79
C ARG A 586 -3.41 44.86 14.27
N GLU A 587 -4.10 45.75 13.55
CA GLU A 587 -4.04 45.81 12.09
C GLU A 587 -2.63 46.12 11.60
N ALA A 588 -1.92 47.05 12.24
CA ALA A 588 -0.52 47.33 11.90
C ALA A 588 0.40 46.12 12.17
N ALA A 589 0.20 45.42 13.29
CA ALA A 589 0.92 44.20 13.63
C ALA A 589 0.62 43.05 12.65
N ILE A 590 -0.67 42.83 12.32
CA ILE A 590 -1.12 41.84 11.33
C ILE A 590 -0.50 42.16 9.96
N ARG A 591 -0.57 43.41 9.47
CA ARG A 591 0.08 43.83 8.22
C ARG A 591 1.61 43.78 8.25
N GLY A 592 2.21 43.71 9.44
CA GLY A 592 3.64 43.45 9.64
C GLY A 592 3.96 41.97 9.50
N VAL A 593 3.16 41.11 10.14
CA VAL A 593 3.24 39.65 10.07
C VAL A 593 2.93 39.15 8.65
N GLU A 594 1.88 39.67 8.00
CA GLU A 594 1.55 39.37 6.59
C GLU A 594 2.71 39.71 5.65
N ARG A 595 3.37 40.86 5.84
CA ARG A 595 4.58 41.20 5.07
C ARG A 595 5.74 40.26 5.36
N ALA A 596 5.98 39.92 6.62
CA ALA A 596 7.02 38.97 6.99
C ALA A 596 6.78 37.58 6.38
N TYR A 597 5.53 37.10 6.31
CA TYR A 597 5.18 35.87 5.60
C TYR A 597 5.36 36.00 4.08
N VAL A 598 4.90 37.08 3.45
CA VAL A 598 5.09 37.31 2.00
C VAL A 598 6.57 37.41 1.63
N ASP A 599 7.38 38.10 2.44
CA ASP A 599 8.83 38.21 2.25
C ASP A 599 9.52 36.84 2.44
N ALA A 600 9.08 36.04 3.43
CA ALA A 600 9.57 34.67 3.63
C ALA A 600 9.19 33.74 2.47
N ASP A 601 7.96 33.81 1.96
CA ASP A 601 7.49 33.05 0.79
C ASP A 601 8.26 33.46 -0.48
N LEU A 602 8.60 34.74 -0.65
CA LEU A 602 9.44 35.22 -1.74
C LEU A 602 10.87 34.69 -1.65
N VAL A 603 11.47 34.69 -0.45
CA VAL A 603 12.79 34.11 -0.20
C VAL A 603 12.79 32.59 -0.43
N LEU A 604 11.76 31.88 0.04
CA LEU A 604 11.60 30.44 -0.15
C LEU A 604 11.41 30.08 -1.63
N ALA A 605 10.58 30.83 -2.36
CA ALA A 605 10.38 30.64 -3.79
C ALA A 605 11.65 30.92 -4.62
N GLU A 606 12.50 31.86 -4.19
CA GLU A 606 13.78 32.12 -4.86
C GLU A 606 14.85 31.08 -4.52
N ALA A 607 14.85 30.56 -3.29
CA ALA A 607 15.65 29.40 -2.90
C ALA A 607 15.25 28.14 -3.70
N ASP A 608 13.95 27.90 -3.86
CA ASP A 608 13.41 26.79 -4.67
C ASP A 608 13.75 26.91 -6.16
N ARG A 609 13.66 28.12 -6.75
CA ARG A 609 14.18 28.38 -8.11
C ARG A 609 15.67 28.10 -8.22
N THR A 610 16.46 28.53 -7.23
CA THR A 610 17.92 28.34 -7.21
C THR A 610 18.28 26.85 -7.11
N LEU A 611 17.60 26.10 -6.25
CA LEU A 611 17.76 24.66 -6.10
C LEU A 611 17.29 23.91 -7.36
N SER A 612 16.13 24.27 -7.91
CA SER A 612 15.61 23.71 -9.16
C SER A 612 16.58 23.94 -10.33
N ALA A 613 17.22 25.10 -10.43
CA ALA A 613 18.25 25.37 -11.43
C ALA A 613 19.52 24.51 -11.22
N SER A 614 19.95 24.31 -9.97
CA SER A 614 21.14 23.48 -9.67
C SER A 614 20.90 21.98 -9.89
N ILE A 615 19.65 21.51 -9.79
CA ILE A 615 19.28 20.11 -10.06
C ILE A 615 18.98 19.90 -11.56
N PHE A 616 18.07 20.68 -12.14
CA PHE A 616 17.38 20.35 -13.39
C PHE A 616 17.81 21.16 -14.63
N ASP A 617 18.49 22.31 -14.49
CA ASP A 617 18.84 23.11 -15.67
C ASP A 617 20.03 22.51 -16.43
N ALA A 618 19.73 21.68 -17.44
CA ALA A 618 20.72 21.07 -18.32
C ALA A 618 21.47 22.10 -19.21
N THR A 619 20.96 23.33 -19.36
CA THR A 619 21.53 24.36 -20.24
C THR A 619 22.85 24.92 -19.70
N ASN A 620 22.95 25.03 -18.37
CA ASN A 620 24.11 25.60 -17.69
C ASN A 620 25.29 24.62 -17.48
N GLY A 621 25.13 23.33 -17.83
CA GLY A 621 26.21 22.33 -17.89
C GLY A 621 26.86 21.92 -16.54
N ASN A 622 26.45 22.56 -15.44
CA ASN A 622 26.92 22.32 -14.07
C ASN A 622 25.83 21.79 -13.13
N SER A 623 24.62 21.52 -13.63
CA SER A 623 23.53 20.94 -12.84
C SER A 623 23.76 19.46 -12.54
N ILE A 624 23.16 18.96 -11.46
CA ILE A 624 23.28 17.54 -11.06
C ILE A 624 22.86 16.60 -12.20
N VAL A 625 21.77 16.89 -12.91
CA VAL A 625 21.34 16.11 -14.09
C VAL A 625 22.40 16.14 -15.21
N SER A 626 23.05 17.27 -15.47
CA SER A 626 24.12 17.34 -16.49
C SER A 626 25.39 16.59 -16.07
N ILE A 627 25.70 16.55 -14.77
CA ILE A 627 26.82 15.77 -14.20
C ILE A 627 26.52 14.27 -14.29
N ILE A 628 25.31 13.83 -13.93
CA ILE A 628 24.85 12.43 -14.05
C ILE A 628 24.91 11.99 -15.52
N ASN A 629 24.35 12.79 -16.45
CA ASN A 629 24.40 12.48 -17.88
C ASN A 629 25.83 12.40 -18.42
N ARG A 630 26.73 13.29 -17.96
CA ARG A 630 28.16 13.24 -18.32
C ARG A 630 28.85 12.01 -17.75
N HIS A 631 28.53 11.59 -16.52
CA HIS A 631 29.07 10.37 -15.92
C HIS A 631 28.56 9.11 -16.65
N ALA A 632 27.27 9.05 -16.97
CA ALA A 632 26.67 7.97 -17.75
C ALA A 632 27.31 7.86 -19.14
N GLN A 633 27.50 8.99 -19.85
CA GLN A 633 28.23 9.00 -21.12
C GLN A 633 29.68 8.52 -20.95
N THR A 634 30.37 8.96 -19.89
CA THR A 634 31.75 8.53 -19.61
C THR A 634 31.84 7.01 -19.35
N GLN A 635 30.85 6.43 -18.67
CA GLN A 635 30.75 4.97 -18.47
C GLN A 635 30.49 4.23 -19.78
N VAL A 636 29.59 4.75 -20.64
CA VAL A 636 29.33 4.20 -21.98
C VAL A 636 30.58 4.27 -22.86
N ASP A 637 31.29 5.40 -22.87
CA ASP A 637 32.52 5.60 -23.63
C ASP A 637 33.65 4.68 -23.11
N ALA A 638 33.77 4.51 -21.79
CA ALA A 638 34.74 3.60 -21.17
C ALA A 638 34.42 2.12 -21.48
N ASN A 639 33.14 1.74 -21.51
CA ASN A 639 32.72 0.40 -21.92
C ASN A 639 32.95 0.18 -23.43
N GLY A 640 32.73 1.21 -24.27
CA GLY A 640 33.07 1.19 -25.68
C GLY A 640 34.58 1.03 -25.92
N ALA A 641 35.41 1.77 -25.19
CA ALA A 641 36.87 1.64 -25.22
C ALA A 641 37.31 0.24 -24.76
N ARG A 642 36.75 -0.29 -23.67
CA ARG A 642 37.04 -1.66 -23.19
C ARG A 642 36.60 -2.72 -24.20
N ALA A 643 35.48 -2.53 -24.88
CA ALA A 643 35.05 -3.42 -25.97
C ALA A 643 35.97 -3.34 -27.19
N GLN A 644 36.54 -2.16 -27.50
CA GLN A 644 37.58 -2.01 -28.51
C GLN A 644 38.90 -2.68 -28.09
N GLU A 645 39.31 -2.58 -26.83
CA GLU A 645 40.48 -3.29 -26.28
C GLU A 645 40.29 -4.81 -26.31
N ILE A 646 39.12 -5.32 -25.94
CA ILE A 646 38.77 -6.75 -26.05
C ILE A 646 38.84 -7.20 -27.52
N ASN A 647 38.26 -6.44 -28.45
CA ASN A 647 38.37 -6.74 -29.88
C ASN A 647 39.82 -6.69 -30.38
N ALA A 648 40.65 -5.76 -29.90
CA ALA A 648 42.06 -5.66 -30.26
C ALA A 648 42.89 -6.82 -29.69
N LEU A 649 42.62 -7.24 -28.45
CA LEU A 649 43.20 -8.44 -27.82
C LEU A 649 42.81 -9.71 -28.57
N GLN A 650 41.53 -9.85 -28.92
CA GLN A 650 40.99 -10.99 -29.68
C GLN A 650 41.56 -11.03 -31.11
N THR A 651 41.76 -9.88 -31.75
CA THR A 651 42.45 -9.76 -33.04
C THR A 651 43.93 -10.14 -32.94
N ARG A 652 44.63 -9.74 -31.87
CA ARG A 652 46.01 -10.16 -31.60
C ARG A 652 46.10 -11.66 -31.35
N LEU A 653 45.14 -12.26 -30.63
CA LEU A 653 45.05 -13.70 -30.41
C LEU A 653 44.88 -14.46 -31.74
N ASN A 654 43.99 -13.99 -32.62
CA ASN A 654 43.77 -14.57 -33.95
C ASN A 654 45.04 -14.58 -34.82
N SER A 655 45.89 -13.54 -34.70
CA SER A 655 47.15 -13.47 -35.47
C SER A 655 48.25 -14.43 -35.00
N THR A 656 48.12 -15.02 -33.82
CA THR A 656 49.19 -15.85 -33.21
C THR A 656 49.06 -17.35 -33.52
N ASN A 657 47.86 -17.87 -33.85
CA ASN A 657 47.61 -19.32 -33.95
C ASN A 657 46.89 -19.82 -35.23
N GLY A 658 46.78 -19.01 -36.28
CA GLY A 658 46.48 -19.49 -37.65
C GLY A 658 45.06 -20.03 -37.93
N ALA A 659 44.19 -20.14 -36.93
CA ALA A 659 42.79 -20.52 -37.08
C ALA A 659 41.88 -19.39 -36.60
N SER A 660 40.93 -18.97 -37.45
CA SER A 660 39.94 -17.95 -37.10
C SER A 660 38.72 -18.59 -36.44
N TYR A 661 38.45 -18.24 -35.18
CA TYR A 661 37.21 -18.58 -34.49
C TYR A 661 36.19 -17.45 -34.68
N GLU A 662 35.01 -17.77 -35.23
CA GLU A 662 33.92 -16.83 -35.45
C GLU A 662 32.65 -17.38 -34.78
N GLN A 663 32.17 -16.67 -33.75
CA GLN A 663 30.91 -16.95 -33.06
C GLN A 663 29.94 -15.81 -33.37
N ASN A 664 28.94 -16.10 -34.21
CA ASN A 664 27.95 -15.12 -34.63
C ASN A 664 26.58 -15.49 -34.05
N VAL A 665 26.02 -14.58 -33.27
CA VAL A 665 24.68 -14.68 -32.67
C VAL A 665 23.90 -13.47 -33.16
N GLN A 666 23.03 -13.69 -34.16
CA GLN A 666 22.17 -12.65 -34.71
C GLN A 666 20.71 -12.92 -34.32
N LEU A 667 20.16 -11.97 -33.57
CA LEU A 667 18.73 -11.84 -33.29
C LEU A 667 18.16 -10.78 -34.26
N ILE A 668 17.61 -11.22 -35.39
CA ILE A 668 17.03 -10.31 -36.38
C ILE A 668 15.50 -10.27 -36.18
N SER A 669 15.02 -9.22 -35.52
CA SER A 669 13.60 -8.86 -35.51
C SER A 669 13.28 -7.94 -36.69
N ASN A 670 13.00 -8.53 -37.85
CA ASN A 670 12.59 -7.77 -39.02
C ASN A 670 11.06 -7.51 -39.02
N ILE A 671 10.62 -6.41 -39.64
CA ILE A 671 9.24 -5.87 -39.53
C ILE A 671 8.10 -6.82 -39.95
N ASN A 672 8.40 -7.94 -40.61
CA ASN A 672 7.42 -8.91 -41.13
C ASN A 672 7.07 -10.06 -40.17
N GLY A 673 7.38 -9.97 -38.87
CA GLY A 673 6.88 -10.89 -37.84
C GLY A 673 7.47 -12.31 -37.84
N LEU A 674 8.52 -12.57 -38.62
CA LEU A 674 9.26 -13.85 -38.61
C LEU A 674 10.52 -13.71 -37.76
N MET A 675 10.53 -14.33 -36.58
CA MET A 675 11.72 -14.42 -35.74
C MET A 675 12.70 -15.47 -36.30
N SER A 676 13.79 -15.02 -36.92
CA SER A 676 14.94 -15.88 -37.23
C SER A 676 16.07 -15.63 -36.23
N SER A 677 16.28 -16.56 -35.32
CA SER A 677 17.50 -16.64 -34.51
C SER A 677 18.49 -17.56 -35.23
N GLN A 678 19.72 -17.10 -35.42
CA GLN A 678 20.81 -17.90 -35.96
C GLN A 678 21.93 -18.00 -34.92
N VAL A 679 22.27 -19.22 -34.55
CA VAL A 679 23.50 -19.54 -33.81
C VAL A 679 24.38 -20.37 -34.72
N THR A 680 25.52 -19.79 -35.11
CA THR A 680 26.51 -20.46 -35.96
C THR A 680 27.86 -20.52 -35.24
N PHE A 681 28.35 -21.73 -35.03
CA PHE A 681 29.74 -21.97 -34.62
C PHE A 681 30.55 -22.36 -35.85
N LYS A 682 31.55 -21.55 -36.22
CA LYS A 682 32.36 -21.76 -37.43
C LYS A 682 33.84 -21.80 -37.08
N VAL A 683 34.49 -22.90 -37.45
CA VAL A 683 35.94 -23.04 -37.45
C VAL A 683 36.40 -23.10 -38.89
N GLN A 684 37.22 -22.13 -39.30
CA GLN A 684 37.78 -22.05 -40.64
C GLN A 684 39.30 -22.16 -40.54
N THR A 685 39.87 -23.11 -41.30
CA THR A 685 41.31 -23.26 -41.47
C THR A 685 41.63 -23.40 -42.96
N GLU A 686 42.81 -22.96 -43.37
CA GLU A 686 43.26 -23.07 -44.76
C GLU A 686 44.33 -24.16 -44.86
N VAL A 687 44.06 -25.17 -45.69
CA VAL A 687 44.99 -26.27 -45.94
C VAL A 687 45.20 -26.34 -47.45
N ASN A 688 46.45 -26.18 -47.90
CA ASN A 688 46.84 -26.20 -49.32
C ASN A 688 45.99 -25.26 -50.22
N GLY A 689 45.76 -24.02 -49.77
CA GLY A 689 44.98 -23.01 -50.50
C GLY A 689 43.46 -23.26 -50.55
N THR A 690 42.97 -24.30 -49.85
CA THR A 690 41.54 -24.63 -49.77
C THR A 690 41.03 -24.36 -48.37
N LYS A 691 39.91 -23.63 -48.27
CA LYS A 691 39.25 -23.31 -47.01
C LYS A 691 38.45 -24.52 -46.53
N VAL A 692 38.93 -25.17 -45.48
CA VAL A 692 38.20 -26.23 -44.77
C VAL A 692 37.35 -25.57 -43.70
N VAL A 693 36.03 -25.80 -43.77
CA VAL A 693 35.05 -25.20 -42.85
C VAL A 693 34.36 -26.32 -42.08
N GLY A 694 34.54 -26.33 -40.76
CA GLY A 694 33.74 -27.14 -39.84
C GLY A 694 32.76 -26.25 -39.08
N GLY A 695 31.49 -26.65 -38.99
CA GLY A 695 30.53 -25.84 -38.23
C GLY A 695 29.19 -26.50 -37.91
N LEU A 696 28.51 -25.88 -36.94
CA LEU A 696 27.15 -26.19 -36.50
C LEU A 696 26.30 -24.91 -36.67
N GLY A 697 25.17 -25.03 -37.36
CA GLY A 697 24.15 -23.99 -37.46
C GLY A 697 22.80 -24.51 -36.97
N ILE A 698 22.14 -23.74 -36.10
CA ILE A 698 20.73 -23.93 -35.74
C ILE A 698 19.95 -22.74 -36.28
N ILE A 699 18.88 -23.02 -37.04
CA ILE A 699 18.03 -22.02 -37.69
C ILE A 699 16.57 -22.37 -37.41
N ASN A 700 15.79 -21.39 -36.96
CA ASN A 700 14.33 -21.49 -36.92
C ASN A 700 13.75 -20.65 -38.07
N GLN A 701 13.06 -21.29 -38.99
CA GLN A 701 12.36 -20.66 -40.11
C GLN A 701 11.01 -21.35 -40.36
N ASN A 702 9.96 -20.56 -40.56
CA ASN A 702 8.62 -21.03 -40.94
C ASN A 702 8.02 -22.14 -40.05
N GLY A 703 8.33 -22.13 -38.75
CA GLY A 703 7.80 -23.08 -37.77
C GLY A 703 8.56 -24.40 -37.63
N TYR A 704 9.71 -24.54 -38.30
CA TYR A 704 10.60 -25.70 -38.20
C TYR A 704 11.97 -25.29 -37.67
N VAL A 705 12.53 -26.12 -36.79
CA VAL A 705 13.93 -26.03 -36.35
C VAL A 705 14.76 -26.91 -37.29
N ASP A 706 15.58 -26.27 -38.12
CA ASP A 706 16.59 -26.94 -38.92
C ASP A 706 17.95 -26.88 -38.21
N THR A 707 18.70 -27.98 -38.27
CA THR A 707 20.01 -28.13 -37.61
C THR A 707 20.99 -28.73 -38.62
N ALA A 708 21.85 -27.87 -39.15
CA ALA A 708 22.81 -28.22 -40.17
C ALA A 708 24.22 -28.38 -39.59
N PHE A 709 24.86 -29.50 -39.92
CA PHE A 709 26.28 -29.75 -39.65
C PHE A 709 27.05 -29.61 -40.96
N THR A 710 27.98 -28.66 -41.04
CA THR A 710 28.92 -28.54 -42.17
C THR A 710 30.17 -29.32 -41.82
N THR A 711 30.24 -30.59 -42.24
CA THR A 711 31.36 -31.50 -41.97
C THR A 711 31.36 -32.71 -42.92
N ASP A 712 32.54 -33.26 -43.22
CA ASP A 712 32.68 -34.44 -44.09
C ASP A 712 32.33 -35.76 -43.38
N ALA A 713 32.45 -35.83 -42.04
CA ALA A 713 32.19 -37.05 -41.27
C ALA A 713 31.86 -36.78 -39.78
N PHE A 714 30.77 -37.36 -39.28
CA PHE A 714 30.45 -37.35 -37.86
C PHE A 714 31.16 -38.52 -37.16
N SER A 715 32.02 -38.22 -36.17
CA SER A 715 32.92 -39.20 -35.54
C SER A 715 32.99 -39.04 -34.02
N ILE A 716 33.08 -40.16 -33.30
CA ILE A 716 33.42 -40.16 -31.87
C ILE A 716 34.92 -40.35 -31.73
N TRP A 717 35.55 -39.57 -30.83
CA TRP A 717 36.91 -39.82 -30.37
C TRP A 717 36.88 -40.72 -29.14
N THR A 718 37.53 -41.86 -29.24
CA THR A 718 37.80 -42.78 -28.12
C THR A 718 39.28 -42.69 -27.74
N PRO A 719 39.71 -43.18 -26.56
CA PRO A 719 41.13 -43.28 -26.21
C PRO A 719 41.96 -44.10 -27.22
N SER A 720 41.30 -45.01 -27.93
CA SER A 720 41.83 -45.83 -29.03
C SER A 720 41.82 -45.14 -30.40
N GLY A 721 41.35 -43.90 -30.51
CA GLY A 721 41.35 -43.10 -31.74
C GLY A 721 39.97 -42.65 -32.22
N LYS A 722 39.95 -41.98 -33.39
CA LYS A 722 38.75 -41.46 -34.07
C LYS A 722 38.00 -42.59 -34.77
N THR A 723 36.70 -42.75 -34.49
CA THR A 723 35.81 -43.69 -35.17
C THR A 723 34.69 -42.93 -35.89
N PRO A 724 34.61 -42.96 -37.24
CA PRO A 724 33.50 -42.36 -37.97
C PRO A 724 32.24 -43.21 -37.81
N LEU A 725 31.13 -42.57 -37.48
CA LEU A 725 29.81 -43.20 -37.35
C LEU A 725 28.96 -43.00 -38.62
N LEU A 726 28.98 -41.76 -39.14
CA LEU A 726 28.25 -41.35 -40.33
C LEU A 726 29.24 -40.68 -41.29
N THR A 727 29.23 -41.13 -42.54
CA THR A 727 30.02 -40.56 -43.65
C THR A 727 29.12 -40.35 -44.86
N LEU A 728 29.25 -39.20 -45.52
CA LEU A 728 28.64 -38.97 -46.82
C LEU A 728 29.55 -39.54 -47.92
N ASP A 729 29.02 -40.41 -48.77
CA ASP A 729 29.70 -41.01 -49.91
C ASP A 729 28.90 -40.66 -51.17
N GLY A 730 29.29 -39.55 -51.82
CA GLY A 730 28.49 -38.90 -52.85
C GLY A 730 27.10 -38.47 -52.32
N ASN A 731 26.04 -39.00 -52.92
CA ASN A 731 24.65 -38.70 -52.54
C ASN A 731 24.06 -39.69 -51.51
N ALA A 732 24.86 -40.61 -50.96
CA ALA A 732 24.38 -41.65 -50.04
C ALA A 732 24.94 -41.46 -48.63
N LEU A 733 24.07 -41.61 -47.62
CA LEU A 733 24.49 -41.73 -46.23
C LEU A 733 25.00 -43.15 -45.98
N ARG A 734 26.29 -43.29 -45.64
CA ARG A 734 26.90 -44.56 -45.28
C ARG A 734 27.01 -44.68 -43.77
N VAL A 735 26.40 -45.73 -43.22
CA VAL A 735 26.46 -46.12 -41.81
C VAL A 735 27.34 -47.36 -41.71
N ASN A 736 28.37 -47.34 -40.86
CA ASN A 736 29.36 -48.43 -40.81
C ASN A 736 28.82 -49.69 -40.10
N THR A 737 28.04 -49.50 -39.04
CA THR A 737 27.29 -50.55 -38.33
C THR A 737 25.99 -49.97 -37.80
N ALA A 738 24.86 -50.63 -38.06
CA ALA A 738 23.55 -50.23 -37.54
C ALA A 738 22.92 -51.37 -36.73
N ILE A 739 22.56 -51.09 -35.47
CA ILE A 739 21.78 -52.00 -34.62
C ILE A 739 20.43 -51.32 -34.38
N MET A 740 19.35 -51.93 -34.88
CA MET A 740 18.00 -51.35 -34.83
C MET A 740 17.03 -52.36 -34.22
N GLN A 741 16.26 -51.92 -33.21
CA GLN A 741 15.23 -52.77 -32.59
C GLN A 741 14.01 -52.95 -33.49
N ASN A 742 13.62 -51.89 -34.21
CA ASN A 742 12.56 -51.88 -35.21
C ASN A 742 13.04 -51.04 -36.40
N ALA A 743 12.71 -51.46 -37.62
CA ALA A 743 12.95 -50.69 -38.85
C ALA A 743 11.75 -50.84 -39.79
N ILE A 744 11.28 -49.72 -40.35
CA ILE A 744 10.26 -49.70 -41.41
C ILE A 744 10.96 -49.21 -42.67
N ILE A 745 11.04 -50.06 -43.69
CA ILE A 745 11.74 -49.78 -44.93
C ILE A 745 10.77 -49.97 -46.09
N SER A 746 10.51 -48.90 -46.85
CA SER A 746 9.56 -48.89 -47.98
C SER A 746 10.05 -49.75 -49.16
N GLY A 747 11.36 -49.81 -49.35
CA GLY A 747 12.02 -50.72 -50.30
C GLY A 747 13.51 -50.82 -49.98
N ALA A 748 14.09 -52.01 -50.13
CA ALA A 748 15.50 -52.28 -49.88
C ALA A 748 16.09 -53.11 -51.04
N GLN A 749 17.29 -52.74 -51.48
CA GLN A 749 18.14 -53.61 -52.28
C GLN A 749 19.21 -54.19 -51.36
N ILE A 750 19.25 -55.52 -51.23
CA ILE A 750 20.16 -56.22 -50.32
C ILE A 750 20.92 -57.26 -51.14
N THR A 751 22.24 -57.10 -51.24
CA THR A 751 23.11 -57.97 -52.04
C THR A 751 23.32 -59.35 -51.41
N ASP A 752 23.38 -59.40 -50.07
CA ASP A 752 23.50 -60.63 -49.29
C ASP A 752 22.80 -60.45 -47.92
N ALA A 753 22.13 -61.49 -47.43
CA ALA A 753 21.28 -61.43 -46.25
C ALA A 753 21.28 -62.75 -45.46
N SER A 754 21.86 -62.73 -44.26
CA SER A 754 21.71 -63.82 -43.28
C SER A 754 20.58 -63.47 -42.30
N ILE A 755 19.48 -64.23 -42.34
CA ILE A 755 18.27 -63.97 -41.55
C ILE A 755 17.95 -65.19 -40.69
N GLY A 756 18.05 -65.08 -39.36
CA GLY A 756 17.75 -66.18 -38.44
C GLY A 756 16.28 -66.59 -38.37
N THR A 757 15.34 -65.67 -38.62
CA THR A 757 13.91 -65.97 -38.74
C THR A 757 13.22 -64.94 -39.62
N LEU A 758 12.62 -65.39 -40.73
CA LEU A 758 11.85 -64.55 -41.65
C LEU A 758 10.35 -64.79 -41.43
N LYS A 759 9.59 -63.73 -41.11
CA LYS A 759 8.13 -63.77 -41.03
C LYS A 759 7.53 -62.97 -42.19
N VAL A 760 7.10 -63.66 -43.24
CA VAL A 760 6.40 -63.07 -44.39
C VAL A 760 4.89 -63.18 -44.23
N ALA A 761 4.20 -62.04 -44.17
CA ALA A 761 2.73 -62.01 -44.23
C ALA A 761 2.24 -62.54 -45.59
N GLY A 762 1.16 -63.33 -45.60
CA GLY A 762 0.59 -63.93 -46.82
C GLY A 762 1.39 -65.10 -47.41
N GLY A 763 2.58 -65.43 -46.89
CA GLY A 763 3.36 -66.61 -47.28
C GLY A 763 3.69 -66.66 -48.78
N ALA A 764 4.20 -65.56 -49.35
CA ALA A 764 4.47 -65.38 -50.77
C ALA A 764 5.74 -66.13 -51.29
N ILE A 765 6.04 -67.31 -50.75
CA ILE A 765 7.14 -68.17 -51.20
C ILE A 765 6.55 -69.28 -52.06
N SER A 766 6.49 -69.05 -53.37
CA SER A 766 5.94 -69.98 -54.36
C SER A 766 6.98 -71.00 -54.81
N ALA A 767 7.30 -71.98 -53.97
CA ALA A 767 8.17 -73.11 -54.32
C ALA A 767 7.33 -74.37 -54.59
N ASN A 768 7.41 -74.92 -55.80
CA ASN A 768 6.82 -76.22 -56.12
C ASN A 768 7.51 -77.32 -55.30
N GLN A 769 6.73 -78.16 -54.63
CA GLN A 769 7.26 -79.34 -53.94
C GLN A 769 7.41 -80.49 -54.95
N GLY A 770 8.40 -81.36 -54.77
CA GLY A 770 8.63 -82.49 -55.66
C GLY A 770 9.53 -83.56 -55.05
N ALA A 771 9.49 -84.74 -55.66
CA ALA A 771 10.23 -85.93 -55.23
C ALA A 771 10.77 -86.69 -56.45
N ASN A 772 11.91 -87.37 -56.30
CA ASN A 772 12.44 -88.26 -57.34
C ASN A 772 12.31 -89.71 -56.87
N GLY A 773 11.93 -90.61 -57.79
CA GLY A 773 11.98 -92.05 -57.56
C GLY A 773 13.35 -92.64 -57.88
N VAL A 774 13.50 -93.93 -57.61
CA VAL A 774 14.71 -94.70 -57.96
C VAL A 774 14.35 -95.70 -59.05
N ASP A 775 15.28 -95.95 -59.99
CA ASP A 775 15.14 -96.98 -61.02
C ASP A 775 14.63 -98.30 -60.44
N THR A 776 13.40 -98.69 -60.81
CA THR A 776 12.67 -99.77 -60.16
C THR A 776 12.42 -100.91 -61.14
N PHE A 777 12.91 -102.10 -60.80
CA PHE A 777 12.63 -103.33 -61.54
C PHE A 777 11.27 -103.92 -61.15
N VAL A 778 10.48 -104.34 -62.14
CA VAL A 778 9.28 -105.15 -61.94
C VAL A 778 9.39 -106.45 -62.73
N ALA A 779 9.15 -107.59 -62.07
CA ALA A 779 9.14 -108.91 -62.70
C ALA A 779 7.87 -109.12 -63.55
N ALA A 780 7.90 -110.09 -64.47
CA ALA A 780 6.71 -110.50 -65.21
C ALA A 780 5.60 -111.01 -64.25
N ASN A 781 4.37 -110.51 -64.39
CA ASN A 781 3.25 -110.71 -63.45
C ASN A 781 3.50 -110.20 -62.01
N GLY A 782 4.57 -109.43 -61.79
CA GLY A 782 4.89 -108.80 -60.51
C GLY A 782 4.34 -107.38 -60.40
N SER A 783 4.38 -106.84 -59.19
CA SER A 783 4.14 -105.43 -58.90
C SER A 783 5.29 -104.83 -58.10
N ALA A 784 5.57 -103.54 -58.31
CA ALA A 784 6.60 -102.80 -57.59
C ALA A 784 6.19 -101.33 -57.39
N ASP A 785 6.49 -100.76 -56.23
CA ASP A 785 6.35 -99.33 -55.96
C ASP A 785 7.63 -98.62 -56.41
N PHE A 786 7.51 -97.69 -57.37
CA PHE A 786 8.64 -96.96 -57.94
C PHE A 786 8.77 -95.52 -57.41
N LEU A 787 7.71 -95.03 -56.76
CA LEU A 787 7.72 -93.80 -55.98
C LEU A 787 6.95 -94.01 -54.69
N THR A 788 7.46 -93.47 -53.58
CA THR A 788 6.72 -93.34 -52.31
C THR A 788 7.18 -92.07 -51.61
N THR A 789 6.25 -91.20 -51.23
CA THR A 789 6.57 -89.91 -50.57
C THR A 789 6.12 -89.89 -49.11
N GLY A 790 6.70 -88.98 -48.32
CA GLY A 790 6.07 -88.50 -47.09
C GLY A 790 4.87 -87.58 -47.40
N PHE A 791 4.21 -87.09 -46.34
CA PHE A 791 3.20 -86.03 -46.50
C PHE A 791 3.85 -84.73 -46.95
N MET A 792 3.30 -84.15 -48.02
CA MET A 792 3.66 -82.88 -48.62
C MET A 792 2.48 -81.92 -48.50
N THR A 793 2.75 -80.65 -48.20
CA THR A 793 1.70 -79.66 -47.91
C THR A 793 1.02 -79.18 -49.19
N ILE A 794 -0.31 -79.20 -49.25
CA ILE A 794 -1.08 -78.63 -50.37
C ILE A 794 -1.37 -77.15 -50.05
N GLY A 795 -0.95 -76.24 -50.93
CA GLY A 795 -1.29 -74.81 -50.82
C GLY A 795 -0.75 -74.15 -49.56
N ASP A 796 -1.65 -73.74 -48.66
CA ASP A 796 -1.33 -73.11 -47.37
C ASP A 796 -1.27 -74.10 -46.19
N GLY A 797 -1.56 -75.39 -46.43
CA GLY A 797 -1.63 -76.40 -45.39
C GLY A 797 -2.93 -76.42 -44.57
N PHE A 798 -3.96 -75.68 -44.99
CA PHE A 798 -5.28 -75.69 -44.35
C PHE A 798 -6.33 -76.39 -45.21
N TYR A 799 -6.58 -75.90 -46.43
CA TYR A 799 -7.45 -76.58 -47.40
C TYR A 799 -7.21 -76.05 -48.84
N GLY A 800 -6.30 -76.69 -49.57
CA GLY A 800 -5.99 -76.37 -50.96
C GLY A 800 -6.41 -77.46 -51.94
N SER A 801 -6.37 -77.12 -53.23
CA SER A 801 -6.39 -78.09 -54.34
C SER A 801 -5.05 -78.05 -55.07
N GLY A 802 -4.54 -79.19 -55.49
CA GLY A 802 -3.28 -79.28 -56.22
C GLY A 802 -3.24 -80.41 -57.22
N SER A 803 -2.38 -80.30 -58.21
CA SER A 803 -2.06 -81.37 -59.15
C SER A 803 -0.88 -82.19 -58.59
N VAL A 804 -1.06 -83.50 -58.49
CA VAL A 804 0.03 -84.47 -58.35
C VAL A 804 0.34 -84.98 -59.74
N GLU A 805 1.56 -84.72 -60.23
CA GLU A 805 2.05 -85.19 -61.53
C GLU A 805 3.27 -86.06 -61.30
N VAL A 806 3.28 -87.27 -61.85
CA VAL A 806 4.42 -88.20 -61.84
C VAL A 806 4.84 -88.51 -63.27
N ASP A 807 5.97 -87.96 -63.67
CA ASP A 807 6.67 -88.22 -64.93
C ASP A 807 7.65 -89.39 -64.73
N PHE A 808 7.70 -90.33 -65.67
CA PHE A 808 8.62 -91.46 -65.63
C PHE A 808 8.82 -92.05 -67.04
N THR A 809 9.72 -93.02 -67.15
CA THR A 809 10.01 -93.73 -68.38
C THR A 809 9.92 -95.23 -68.15
N ILE A 810 9.24 -95.96 -69.04
CA ILE A 810 9.10 -97.41 -68.98
C ILE A 810 10.08 -98.05 -69.97
N ASP A 811 10.94 -98.93 -69.46
CA ASP A 811 11.93 -99.69 -70.21
C ASP A 811 11.55 -101.19 -70.24
N ALA A 812 11.42 -101.77 -71.43
CA ALA A 812 11.09 -103.19 -71.60
C ALA A 812 12.13 -103.91 -72.48
N THR A 813 12.56 -105.10 -72.04
CA THR A 813 13.56 -105.91 -72.75
C THR A 813 12.93 -107.03 -73.57
N GLN A 814 13.36 -107.13 -74.83
CA GLN A 814 13.09 -108.20 -75.80
C GLN A 814 11.62 -108.49 -76.18
N ALA A 815 11.31 -108.11 -77.44
CA ALA A 815 10.21 -108.58 -78.30
C ALA A 815 8.76 -108.31 -77.85
N TYR A 816 7.99 -107.80 -78.81
CA TYR A 816 6.53 -107.66 -78.93
C TYR A 816 5.63 -107.86 -77.70
N ASP A 817 4.73 -106.89 -77.56
CA ASP A 817 3.52 -106.92 -76.75
C ASP A 817 3.78 -107.04 -75.22
N ALA A 818 4.61 -106.17 -74.66
CA ALA A 818 4.66 -105.99 -73.19
C ALA A 818 3.58 -104.99 -72.75
N SER A 819 2.97 -105.20 -71.58
CA SER A 819 2.07 -104.20 -71.00
C SER A 819 2.18 -104.11 -69.48
N CYS A 820 1.82 -102.97 -68.94
CA CYS A 820 1.72 -102.75 -67.51
C CYS A 820 0.57 -101.80 -67.16
N LYS A 821 0.10 -101.90 -65.93
CA LYS A 821 -0.73 -100.88 -65.30
C LYS A 821 0.14 -100.03 -64.40
N ILE A 822 0.01 -98.72 -64.53
CA ILE A 822 0.56 -97.76 -63.57
C ILE A 822 -0.60 -97.28 -62.73
N GLN A 823 -0.45 -97.40 -61.41
CA GLN A 823 -1.43 -96.98 -60.42
C GLN A 823 -0.84 -95.83 -59.61
N LEU A 824 -1.60 -94.74 -59.50
CA LEU A 824 -1.29 -93.63 -58.61
C LEU A 824 -2.19 -93.72 -57.38
N TRP A 825 -1.59 -94.02 -56.24
CA TRP A 825 -2.26 -94.08 -54.95
C TRP A 825 -1.96 -92.80 -54.17
N VAL A 826 -2.99 -92.17 -53.61
CA VAL A 826 -2.85 -90.93 -52.81
C VAL A 826 -3.48 -91.10 -51.45
N ASP A 827 -2.92 -90.43 -50.46
CA ASP A 827 -3.46 -90.33 -49.10
C ASP A 827 -3.42 -88.87 -48.66
N THR A 828 -4.59 -88.29 -48.42
CA THR A 828 -4.76 -86.92 -47.91
C THR A 828 -5.04 -86.85 -46.41
N GLY A 829 -4.89 -87.97 -45.69
CA GLY A 829 -5.09 -88.11 -44.25
C GLY A 829 -6.01 -89.27 -43.83
N ALA A 830 -6.58 -90.02 -44.79
CA ALA A 830 -7.54 -91.11 -44.56
C ALA A 830 -7.00 -92.51 -44.88
N GLY A 831 -5.73 -92.61 -45.30
CA GLY A 831 -5.13 -93.82 -45.86
C GLY A 831 -5.06 -93.78 -47.39
N TYR A 832 -4.26 -94.67 -47.98
CA TYR A 832 -4.06 -94.72 -49.42
C TYR A 832 -5.30 -95.22 -50.16
N ALA A 833 -5.82 -94.39 -51.07
CA ALA A 833 -6.82 -94.74 -52.06
C ALA A 833 -6.20 -94.71 -53.47
N LEU A 834 -6.66 -95.60 -54.35
CA LEU A 834 -6.29 -95.56 -55.77
C LEU A 834 -6.96 -94.33 -56.40
N ALA A 835 -6.16 -93.38 -56.87
CA ALA A 835 -6.63 -92.13 -57.47
C ALA A 835 -6.77 -92.23 -58.99
N GLU A 836 -5.80 -92.87 -59.65
CA GLU A 836 -5.77 -93.04 -61.10
C GLU A 836 -5.10 -94.37 -61.46
N GLU A 837 -5.58 -95.06 -62.51
CA GLU A 837 -4.93 -96.23 -63.09
C GLU A 837 -4.88 -96.12 -64.62
N LYS A 838 -3.67 -96.11 -65.18
CA LYS A 838 -3.42 -95.97 -66.61
C LYS A 838 -2.73 -97.22 -67.13
N THR A 839 -3.32 -97.86 -68.16
CA THR A 839 -2.74 -99.04 -68.80
C THR A 839 -1.84 -98.61 -69.95
N PHE A 840 -0.59 -99.06 -69.94
CA PHE A 840 0.40 -98.80 -70.97
C PHE A 840 0.73 -100.08 -71.72
N GLY A 841 0.59 -100.06 -73.04
CA GLY A 841 1.08 -101.08 -73.95
C GLY A 841 2.36 -100.61 -74.63
N ILE A 842 3.37 -101.47 -74.69
CA ILE A 842 4.67 -101.17 -75.29
C ILE A 842 4.81 -102.01 -76.57
N THR A 843 4.45 -101.40 -77.69
CA THR A 843 4.56 -101.99 -79.03
C THR A 843 5.79 -101.41 -79.73
N THR A 844 6.70 -102.27 -80.20
CA THR A 844 7.83 -101.85 -81.04
C THR A 844 7.90 -102.73 -82.28
N ASP A 845 7.63 -102.14 -83.44
CA ASP A 845 7.43 -102.87 -84.70
C ASP A 845 8.72 -103.53 -85.25
N ASN A 846 9.88 -103.19 -84.68
CA ASN A 846 11.20 -103.32 -85.33
C ASN A 846 12.12 -104.45 -84.83
N GLY A 847 11.61 -105.43 -84.08
CA GLY A 847 12.29 -106.73 -83.84
C GLY A 847 13.60 -106.74 -83.05
N ASN A 848 14.19 -105.60 -82.67
CA ASN A 848 15.50 -105.51 -82.01
C ASN A 848 15.46 -104.82 -80.62
N THR A 849 15.32 -105.69 -79.61
CA THR A 849 16.05 -105.69 -78.32
C THR A 849 15.74 -104.67 -77.20
N TYR A 850 15.30 -103.43 -77.44
CA TYR A 850 14.98 -102.50 -76.33
C TYR A 850 13.88 -101.49 -76.68
N SER A 851 12.90 -101.32 -75.80
CA SER A 851 11.90 -100.24 -75.88
C SER A 851 12.00 -99.33 -74.67
N ARG A 852 11.94 -98.01 -74.92
CA ARG A 852 11.91 -96.94 -73.92
C ARG A 852 10.76 -95.99 -74.26
N THR A 853 9.81 -95.82 -73.36
CA THR A 853 8.62 -94.97 -73.61
C THR A 853 8.39 -94.06 -72.41
N GLY A 854 8.42 -92.74 -72.63
CA GLY A 854 8.03 -91.75 -71.63
C GLY A 854 6.54 -91.86 -71.31
N ALA A 855 6.19 -91.73 -70.03
CA ALA A 855 4.86 -91.94 -69.51
C ALA A 855 4.60 -91.02 -68.32
N ASP A 856 3.34 -90.61 -68.18
CA ASP A 856 2.84 -89.73 -67.14
C ASP A 856 1.66 -90.38 -66.42
N ILE A 857 1.52 -90.13 -65.12
CA ILE A 857 0.26 -90.32 -64.40
C ILE A 857 0.04 -89.14 -63.46
N SER A 858 -1.17 -88.60 -63.44
CA SER A 858 -1.50 -87.43 -62.64
C SER A 858 -2.90 -87.53 -62.04
N THR A 859 -3.13 -86.77 -60.98
CA THR A 859 -4.44 -86.64 -60.35
C THR A 859 -4.56 -85.32 -59.60
N ILE A 860 -5.79 -84.80 -59.50
CA ILE A 860 -6.09 -83.65 -58.65
C ILE A 860 -6.35 -84.14 -57.24
N VAL A 861 -5.67 -83.55 -56.26
CA VAL A 861 -5.87 -83.83 -54.84
C VAL A 861 -6.38 -82.59 -54.12
N THR A 862 -7.19 -82.79 -53.08
CA THR A 862 -7.73 -81.71 -52.25
C THR A 862 -7.57 -82.06 -50.77
N GLY A 863 -7.10 -81.10 -49.98
CA GLY A 863 -6.84 -81.28 -48.54
C GLY A 863 -5.77 -80.31 -48.02
N ALA A 864 -5.28 -80.57 -46.81
CA ALA A 864 -4.14 -79.85 -46.23
C ALA A 864 -2.78 -80.41 -46.69
N GLN A 865 -2.73 -81.72 -46.95
CA GLN A 865 -1.51 -82.46 -47.27
C GLN A 865 -1.83 -83.67 -48.16
N VAL A 866 -0.83 -84.19 -48.87
CA VAL A 866 -0.90 -85.43 -49.64
C VAL A 866 0.41 -86.22 -49.51
N ARG A 867 0.31 -87.54 -49.44
CA ARG A 867 1.42 -88.45 -49.75
C ARG A 867 1.02 -89.40 -50.88
N VAL A 868 2.00 -89.86 -51.64
CA VAL A 868 1.80 -90.52 -52.93
C VAL A 868 2.60 -91.81 -53.00
N ILE A 869 1.99 -92.86 -53.56
CA ILE A 869 2.68 -94.06 -54.04
C ILE A 869 2.37 -94.21 -55.53
N ALA A 870 3.41 -94.39 -56.35
CA ALA A 870 3.24 -94.78 -57.75
C ALA A 870 3.71 -96.24 -57.90
N ARG A 871 2.81 -97.10 -58.37
CA ARG A 871 3.00 -98.55 -58.50
C ARG A 871 2.93 -98.98 -59.95
N VAL A 872 3.87 -99.82 -60.37
CA VAL A 872 3.77 -100.58 -61.63
C VAL A 872 3.29 -102.00 -61.34
N ILE A 873 2.42 -102.52 -62.20
CA ILE A 873 2.01 -103.92 -62.25
C ILE A 873 2.28 -104.42 -63.67
N SER A 874 3.16 -105.40 -63.85
CA SER A 874 3.39 -106.05 -65.15
C SER A 874 2.31 -107.10 -65.42
N GLY A 875 1.83 -107.19 -66.66
CA GLY A 875 0.78 -108.15 -67.00
C GLY A 875 0.44 -108.21 -68.50
N ALA A 876 -0.64 -108.92 -68.81
CA ALA A 876 -1.25 -108.98 -70.14
C ALA A 876 -2.55 -108.17 -70.14
N PHE A 877 -2.44 -106.84 -70.28
CA PHE A 877 -3.54 -105.89 -70.15
C PHE A 877 -4.00 -105.26 -71.47
N THR A 878 -3.23 -105.37 -72.55
CA THR A 878 -3.63 -104.95 -73.91
C THR A 878 -3.79 -106.16 -74.83
N PRO A 879 -4.60 -106.07 -75.91
CA PRO A 879 -4.73 -107.16 -76.87
C PRO A 879 -3.36 -107.56 -77.46
N ARG A 880 -3.11 -108.88 -77.53
CA ARG A 880 -1.81 -109.52 -77.88
C ARG A 880 -0.71 -109.47 -76.82
N SER A 881 -0.87 -108.71 -75.73
CA SER A 881 0.19 -108.61 -74.71
C SER A 881 0.43 -109.86 -73.88
N VAL A 882 1.68 -109.97 -73.42
CA VAL A 882 2.19 -110.94 -72.46
C VAL A 882 2.91 -110.21 -71.33
N ALA A 883 2.83 -110.75 -70.12
CA ALA A 883 3.53 -110.20 -68.97
C ALA A 883 5.06 -110.37 -69.14
N ARG A 884 5.82 -109.28 -69.00
CA ARG A 884 7.28 -109.27 -69.11
C ARG A 884 7.91 -108.43 -68.01
N SER A 885 9.17 -108.69 -67.68
CA SER A 885 9.93 -107.82 -66.79
C SER A 885 10.20 -106.46 -67.41
N GLN A 886 10.10 -105.39 -66.62
CA GLN A 886 10.30 -104.00 -67.03
C GLN A 886 11.13 -103.25 -65.98
N TYR A 887 11.68 -102.09 -66.37
CA TYR A 887 12.22 -101.10 -65.45
C TYR A 887 11.41 -99.80 -65.57
N ILE A 888 11.18 -99.12 -64.46
CA ILE A 888 10.69 -97.73 -64.42
C ILE A 888 11.86 -96.83 -64.06
N ARG A 889 12.09 -95.76 -64.83
CA ARG A 889 13.25 -94.86 -64.76
C ARG A 889 12.85 -93.39 -64.88
N ASP A 890 13.81 -92.49 -64.66
CA ASP A 890 13.67 -91.02 -64.78
C ASP A 890 12.50 -90.45 -63.97
N ILE A 891 12.20 -91.06 -62.82
CA ILE A 891 10.99 -90.81 -62.05
C ILE A 891 11.08 -89.45 -61.35
N ASN A 892 10.24 -88.49 -61.77
CA ASN A 892 10.07 -87.20 -61.14
C ASN A 892 8.60 -86.98 -60.77
N MET A 893 8.35 -86.44 -59.58
CA MET A 893 7.03 -86.05 -59.12
C MET A 893 7.01 -84.58 -58.74
N LYS A 894 5.91 -83.90 -59.08
CA LYS A 894 5.63 -82.51 -58.75
C LYS A 894 4.28 -82.40 -58.05
N LEU A 895 4.22 -81.63 -56.98
CA LEU A 895 2.99 -81.16 -56.35
C LEU A 895 2.82 -79.67 -56.68
N ILE A 896 1.88 -79.38 -57.58
CA ILE A 896 1.52 -78.02 -57.97
C ILE A 896 0.27 -77.61 -57.18
N GLY A 897 0.49 -77.01 -56.01
CA GLY A 897 -0.60 -76.55 -55.14
C GLY A 897 -1.08 -75.15 -55.51
N MET A 898 -2.39 -74.99 -55.72
CA MET A 898 -3.02 -73.67 -55.76
C MET A 898 -3.45 -73.28 -54.34
N LYS A 899 -3.13 -72.04 -53.93
CA LYS A 899 -3.83 -71.43 -52.78
C LYS A 899 -5.29 -71.17 -53.16
N ARG A 900 -6.16 -71.23 -52.16
CA ARG A 900 -7.58 -70.90 -52.29
C ARG A 900 -7.81 -69.39 -52.31
#